data_AF-A0A813TV93-F1
#
_entry.id   AF-A0A813TV93-F1
#
_cell.length_a   1.000
_cell.length_b   1.000
_cell.length_c   1.000
_cell.angle_alpha   90.00
_cell.angle_beta   90.00
_cell.angle_gamma   90.00
#
_symmetry.space_group_name_H-M   'P 1'
#
loop_
_entity.id
_entity.type
_entity.pdbx_description
1 polymer ?
#
loop_
_entity_poly.entity_id
_entity_poly.type
_entity_poly.pdbx_seq_one_letter_code
_entity_poly.pdbx_strand_id
1 'polypeptide(L)'
;MITKFILISVGAIAAIVFGLGIIIGHFGIKKITSSTTGKYDYLTRNADQQNYQTFISSIQSANIEANLKDLTSRPHMAGLPEDLASAIVIEQRWINDGLKVTKPKYNVLLSYPDDNNPNRVTLTSSSGTIIIQTNGTEKVYDITQPKTVNPFLAYTPNGTVSSTKLYYGNYGRLEDLKHLASIVGNSSLQGSIIIMRYGKIFRGDKIMNAQYYGAVGAILYSDPIDYAPFGTSADQVYDQKWYMPPSGTQRGSTYTANGDPLTPIYPSTDYMYRVKEESLKYLIKIPAQPIGYGEAQVILQYIQGDNVTKDWSGALPNVVYRYGGILRDSVKIEVRTYNRQERKDTYNVIGIMKGEIEPDRYIVFGNHRDAWSLGALDPSSGTAVLLEMTRAIGEMYKNGFRPRRSLMFCSWGAEEFGLIGSVEYVEEYVKVLGARIISYLNVDIAVEGNYKLRVNTSPLLFDIVIEASKMVPSAYDLAGQTVYDRWMKVDRNNITNEPNINYGLAAGSDYFSFVQLVGASSMDARYTFDPNIHGNPGSYPLYHTSYEVFSMMKKFIDPDFTAHRTMGQFMGVLILLLSETPVLQLNVTRYTFALRQTMNNLKINDSTILNPLRSAIDDFDKTAQDFVRRSKVMDTENPYIIRAYNDQLLQLERAFLNPLGQDSDHTDFKHIVYAPPKTNRYAALGFPTIIDAIASGDKTEINNQIAIATYFVRDKVTELIDRIKQEENKLLDIVNEFHSTEQSLIKEKNIRLQNLASIKTFCSISQEKLRSKEETDEESMDIRKKCEDCVVNLNDLQNQILIVKTPHHRISFYNQDISFDAISLGFVEIGIELERIESTIQLSTIKKLIHYDNPISAEQKNDSSSLISDKNLCCSSTSSSQNHKRIPRTIGKRGTRNTEFIHPSSLAFSIQEQLIYVCDTYNNRLVTYGIDGIFQHVYKSISEIGEKRFHNPYAIHIDSKHRLYLIDQSERRIKVFNRDFKLIRLIGQYGREISQYSAPCDLCTNKDNHIFVCDAGSHRILKYNEQGQFLLAWGGLGINNGEFKCPACICILNNDRLAVSDWGNDRIQIFNNQGEHLLSIGQRGKLLGQFSRPLGLAYDDITERLFVCDEGNNRVMIFNHDFSIIELVQSKIGFQGPYDILLLKNNHMIISEHRAHRLQII
;
A
#
# COMPACT_ATOMS: atom_id res chain seq x y z
N MET A 1 -33.74 43.75 -67.93
CA MET A 1 -33.41 44.31 -66.59
C MET A 1 -33.30 43.23 -65.52
N ILE A 2 -34.32 42.39 -65.32
CA ILE A 2 -34.40 41.34 -64.29
C ILE A 2 -33.11 40.49 -64.17
N THR A 3 -32.53 40.03 -65.29
CA THR A 3 -31.31 39.19 -65.31
C THR A 3 -30.08 39.87 -64.71
N LYS A 4 -29.93 41.20 -64.87
CA LYS A 4 -28.83 41.96 -64.22
C LYS A 4 -29.06 42.09 -62.72
N PHE A 5 -30.31 42.19 -62.28
CA PHE A 5 -30.66 42.26 -60.86
C PHE A 5 -30.32 40.93 -60.16
N ILE A 6 -30.69 39.79 -60.75
CA ILE A 6 -30.39 38.46 -60.22
C ILE A 6 -28.88 38.24 -60.08
N LEU A 7 -28.08 38.59 -61.09
CA LEU A 7 -26.61 38.47 -61.02
C LEU A 7 -25.99 39.33 -59.91
N ILE A 8 -26.50 40.55 -59.69
CA ILE A 8 -26.03 41.42 -58.59
C ILE A 8 -26.46 40.86 -57.23
N SER A 9 -27.69 40.36 -57.09
CA SER A 9 -28.17 39.72 -55.86
C SER A 9 -27.38 38.46 -55.51
N VAL A 10 -27.08 37.59 -56.49
CA VAL A 10 -26.26 36.39 -56.27
C VAL A 10 -24.82 36.77 -55.90
N GLY A 11 -24.23 37.77 -56.55
CA GLY A 11 -22.91 38.30 -56.18
C GLY A 11 -22.86 38.89 -54.76
N ALA A 12 -23.89 39.64 -54.36
CA ALA A 12 -24.00 40.19 -53.02
C ALA A 12 -24.18 39.11 -51.95
N ILE A 13 -25.00 38.09 -52.20
CA ILE A 13 -25.17 36.94 -51.28
C ILE A 13 -23.86 36.17 -51.17
N ALA A 14 -23.14 35.91 -52.27
CA ALA A 14 -21.84 35.26 -52.24
C ALA A 14 -20.80 36.06 -51.43
N ALA A 15 -20.77 37.39 -51.57
CA ALA A 15 -19.89 38.26 -50.78
C ALA A 15 -20.24 38.25 -49.28
N ILE A 16 -21.53 38.22 -48.91
CA ILE A 16 -21.99 38.12 -47.52
C ILE A 16 -21.62 36.76 -46.92
N VAL A 17 -21.83 35.66 -47.65
CA VAL A 17 -21.44 34.30 -47.20
C VAL A 17 -19.92 34.19 -47.05
N PHE A 18 -19.15 34.76 -47.97
CA PHE A 18 -17.68 34.80 -47.89
C PHE A 18 -17.19 35.65 -46.71
N GLY A 19 -17.81 36.82 -46.48
CA GLY A 19 -17.53 37.68 -45.32
C GLY A 19 -17.86 37.02 -43.98
N LEU A 20 -19.02 36.33 -43.88
CA LEU A 20 -19.38 35.52 -42.73
C LEU A 20 -18.40 34.35 -42.54
N GLY A 21 -17.97 33.70 -43.62
CA GLY A 21 -16.93 32.67 -43.59
C GLY A 21 -15.59 33.18 -43.04
N ILE A 22 -15.18 34.41 -43.39
CA ILE A 22 -13.99 35.06 -42.84
C ILE A 22 -14.18 35.41 -41.36
N ILE A 23 -15.35 35.93 -40.95
CA ILE A 23 -15.64 36.26 -39.54
C ILE A 23 -15.67 34.98 -38.69
N ILE A 24 -16.35 33.92 -39.15
CA ILE A 24 -16.39 32.61 -38.49
C ILE A 24 -14.99 31.97 -38.47
N GLY A 25 -14.18 32.14 -39.52
CA GLY A 25 -12.77 31.74 -39.51
C GLY A 25 -11.94 32.52 -38.49
N HIS A 26 -12.13 33.84 -38.40
CA HIS A 26 -11.36 34.72 -37.52
C HIS A 26 -11.68 34.53 -36.03
N PHE A 27 -12.94 34.25 -35.68
CA PHE A 27 -13.37 34.03 -34.29
C PHE A 27 -13.51 32.55 -33.90
N GLY A 28 -13.70 31.65 -34.87
CA GLY A 28 -13.76 30.20 -34.65
C GLY A 28 -12.39 29.53 -34.56
N ILE A 29 -11.36 30.11 -35.16
CA ILE A 29 -9.97 29.75 -34.86
C ILE A 29 -9.63 30.37 -33.51
N LYS A 30 -9.70 29.56 -32.44
CA LYS A 30 -9.01 29.87 -31.19
C LYS A 30 -7.57 30.25 -31.55
N LYS A 31 -7.17 31.47 -31.19
CA LYS A 31 -5.82 31.99 -31.42
C LYS A 31 -4.84 31.19 -30.56
N ILE A 32 -4.41 30.04 -31.07
CA ILE A 32 -3.26 29.31 -30.54
C ILE A 32 -2.06 30.21 -30.78
N THR A 33 -1.77 31.07 -29.80
CA THR A 33 -0.47 31.70 -29.67
C THR A 33 0.53 30.56 -29.54
N SER A 34 1.26 30.29 -30.62
CA SER A 34 2.41 29.38 -30.61
C SER A 34 3.57 30.03 -29.87
N SER A 35 3.40 30.25 -28.56
CA SER A 35 4.51 29.97 -27.65
C SER A 35 4.92 28.53 -27.90
N THR A 36 6.20 28.28 -28.06
CA THR A 36 6.76 26.92 -28.04
C THR A 36 6.46 26.31 -26.68
N THR A 37 5.34 25.59 -26.60
CA THR A 37 4.92 24.83 -25.42
C THR A 37 5.85 23.65 -25.23
N GLY A 38 6.29 23.42 -24.00
CA GLY A 38 7.11 22.28 -23.65
C GLY A 38 6.34 20.97 -23.86
N LYS A 39 7.08 19.89 -24.06
CA LYS A 39 6.51 18.58 -24.43
C LYS A 39 5.54 18.01 -23.37
N TYR A 40 5.61 18.51 -22.13
CA TYR A 40 4.90 17.97 -20.98
C TYR A 40 4.08 19.00 -20.17
N ASP A 41 3.88 20.23 -20.66
CA ASP A 41 3.31 21.36 -19.90
C ASP A 41 2.05 21.04 -19.08
N TYR A 42 1.15 20.19 -19.60
CA TYR A 42 -0.06 19.75 -18.88
C TYR A 42 0.22 18.79 -17.71
N LEU A 43 1.24 17.92 -17.83
CA LEU A 43 1.63 16.96 -16.80
C LEU A 43 2.49 17.59 -15.69
N THR A 44 3.15 18.71 -15.98
CA THR A 44 3.99 19.48 -15.04
C THR A 44 3.36 20.79 -14.60
N ARG A 45 2.11 21.07 -15.01
CA ARG A 45 1.35 22.27 -14.63
C ARG A 45 1.35 22.47 -13.11
N ASN A 46 1.61 23.71 -12.69
CA ASN A 46 1.54 24.10 -11.28
C ASN A 46 0.08 24.17 -10.79
N ALA A 47 -0.09 24.17 -9.47
CA ALA A 47 -1.39 24.37 -8.83
C ALA A 47 -1.96 25.76 -9.17
N ASP A 48 -3.26 25.83 -9.44
CA ASP A 48 -3.94 27.12 -9.63
C ASP A 48 -4.17 27.79 -8.27
N GLN A 49 -3.56 28.96 -8.07
CA GLN A 49 -3.69 29.72 -6.83
C GLN A 49 -5.14 30.14 -6.54
N GLN A 50 -5.98 30.23 -7.57
CA GLN A 50 -7.40 30.51 -7.43
C GLN A 50 -8.17 29.37 -6.74
N ASN A 51 -7.70 28.12 -6.81
CA ASN A 51 -8.34 26.97 -6.16
C ASN A 51 -8.33 27.13 -4.63
N TYR A 52 -7.22 27.57 -4.04
CA TYR A 52 -7.13 27.79 -2.59
C TYR A 52 -8.11 28.87 -2.12
N GLN A 53 -8.19 30.00 -2.83
CA GLN A 53 -9.11 31.10 -2.47
C GLN A 53 -10.59 30.69 -2.66
N THR A 54 -10.88 29.95 -3.73
CA THR A 54 -12.22 29.38 -3.98
C THR A 54 -12.61 28.40 -2.88
N PHE A 55 -11.71 27.51 -2.47
CA PHE A 55 -11.95 26.59 -1.36
C PHE A 55 -12.13 27.32 -0.02
N ILE A 56 -11.21 28.22 0.36
CA ILE A 56 -11.26 28.97 1.62
C ILE A 56 -12.58 29.72 1.77
N SER A 57 -13.03 30.39 0.69
CA SER A 57 -14.30 31.14 0.68
C SER A 57 -15.55 30.25 0.64
N SER A 58 -15.42 28.98 0.25
CA SER A 58 -16.54 28.02 0.19
C SER A 58 -16.93 27.44 1.56
N ILE A 59 -16.02 27.36 2.53
CA ILE A 59 -16.28 26.78 3.87
C ILE A 59 -17.10 27.75 4.74
N GLN A 60 -18.28 27.33 5.19
CA GLN A 60 -19.23 28.14 5.95
C GLN A 60 -19.46 27.62 7.38
N SER A 61 -19.31 28.50 8.37
CA SER A 61 -19.58 28.19 9.79
C SER A 61 -21.00 27.67 10.02
N ALA A 62 -22.00 28.23 9.32
CA ALA A 62 -23.41 27.82 9.44
C ALA A 62 -23.66 26.37 8.96
N ASN A 63 -22.93 25.90 7.95
CA ASN A 63 -23.03 24.52 7.47
C ASN A 63 -22.43 23.55 8.49
N ILE A 64 -21.29 23.91 9.09
CA ILE A 64 -20.64 23.09 10.13
C ILE A 64 -21.53 23.05 11.38
N GLU A 65 -22.12 24.17 11.79
CA GLU A 65 -23.09 24.21 12.90
C GLU A 65 -24.28 23.29 12.64
N ALA A 66 -24.85 23.34 11.43
CA ALA A 66 -25.95 22.45 11.03
C ALA A 66 -25.54 20.98 10.99
N ASN A 67 -24.34 20.66 10.49
CA ASN A 67 -23.79 19.31 10.48
C ASN A 67 -23.60 18.77 11.90
N LEU A 68 -22.97 19.54 12.80
CA LEU A 68 -22.76 19.12 14.18
C LEU A 68 -24.08 18.90 14.91
N LYS A 69 -25.07 19.77 14.69
CA LYS A 69 -26.41 19.64 15.28
C LYS A 69 -27.16 18.38 14.79
N ASP A 70 -26.98 17.99 13.53
CA ASP A 70 -27.57 16.78 12.95
C ASP A 70 -26.89 15.51 13.50
N LEU A 71 -25.55 15.47 13.49
CA LEU A 71 -24.74 14.36 14.01
C LEU A 71 -25.05 14.07 15.48
N THR A 72 -25.04 15.12 16.32
CA THR A 72 -25.28 15.02 17.77
C THR A 72 -26.76 14.89 18.16
N SER A 73 -27.68 14.74 17.20
CA SER A 73 -29.13 14.65 17.47
C SER A 73 -29.58 13.31 18.05
N ARG A 74 -28.73 12.28 17.99
CA ARG A 74 -28.96 10.91 18.48
C ARG A 74 -27.64 10.34 19.02
N PRO A 75 -27.64 9.42 19.99
CA PRO A 75 -26.42 8.72 20.38
C PRO A 75 -25.97 7.79 19.25
N HIS A 76 -24.67 7.66 19.02
CA HIS A 76 -24.11 6.88 17.91
C HIS A 76 -22.93 6.02 18.37
N MET A 77 -23.17 5.16 19.37
CA MET A 77 -22.18 4.18 19.82
C MET A 77 -21.99 3.07 18.79
N ALA A 78 -20.73 2.68 18.57
CA ALA A 78 -20.34 1.75 17.52
C ALA A 78 -21.14 0.44 17.55
N GLY A 79 -21.51 -0.05 16.37
CA GLY A 79 -22.21 -1.33 16.20
C GLY A 79 -23.67 -1.37 16.69
N LEU A 80 -24.22 -0.22 17.13
CA LEU A 80 -25.65 -0.04 17.36
C LEU A 80 -26.36 0.49 16.08
N PRO A 81 -27.69 0.34 15.95
CA PRO A 81 -28.44 0.78 14.76
C PRO A 81 -28.24 2.26 14.40
N GLU A 82 -28.04 3.12 15.40
CA GLU A 82 -27.87 4.56 15.24
C GLU A 82 -26.51 4.93 14.59
N ASP A 83 -25.44 4.19 14.89
CA ASP A 83 -24.13 4.36 14.22
C ASP A 83 -24.24 3.98 12.73
N LEU A 84 -24.88 2.85 12.42
CA LEU A 84 -25.17 2.47 11.04
C LEU A 84 -26.04 3.53 10.32
N ALA A 85 -27.02 4.11 11.00
CA ALA A 85 -27.82 5.19 10.44
C ALA A 85 -26.96 6.43 10.12
N SER A 86 -26.04 6.82 11.00
CA SER A 86 -25.08 7.89 10.74
C SER A 86 -24.13 7.55 9.58
N ALA A 87 -23.66 6.31 9.47
CA ALA A 87 -22.85 5.84 8.33
C ALA A 87 -23.60 5.98 6.99
N ILE A 88 -24.89 5.61 6.97
CA ILE A 88 -25.75 5.77 5.79
C ILE A 88 -25.94 7.24 5.41
N VAL A 89 -26.12 8.14 6.40
CA VAL A 89 -26.25 9.58 6.14
C VAL A 89 -24.98 10.16 5.51
N ILE A 90 -23.79 9.79 5.99
CA ILE A 90 -22.51 10.23 5.41
C ILE A 90 -22.33 9.67 4.00
N GLU A 91 -22.63 8.39 3.79
CA GLU A 91 -22.60 7.75 2.46
C GLU A 91 -23.47 8.50 1.44
N GLN A 92 -24.71 8.84 1.80
CA GLN A 92 -25.61 9.58 0.91
C GLN A 92 -25.15 11.02 0.67
N ARG A 93 -24.65 11.72 1.70
CA ARG A 93 -24.08 13.07 1.55
C ARG A 93 -22.91 13.06 0.57
N TRP A 94 -21.96 12.13 0.71
CA TRP A 94 -20.81 12.04 -0.18
C TRP A 94 -21.13 11.61 -1.61
N ILE A 95 -22.12 10.73 -1.81
CA ILE A 95 -22.64 10.43 -3.16
C ILE A 95 -23.20 11.71 -3.80
N ASN A 96 -24.00 12.49 -3.05
CA ASN A 96 -24.54 13.76 -3.52
C ASN A 96 -23.45 14.82 -3.77
N ASP A 97 -22.37 14.82 -2.99
CA ASP A 97 -21.20 15.68 -3.19
C ASP A 97 -20.34 15.27 -4.41
N GLY A 98 -20.58 14.09 -4.99
CA GLY A 98 -19.93 13.60 -6.21
C GLY A 98 -18.73 12.67 -5.98
N LEU A 99 -18.55 12.17 -4.76
CA LEU A 99 -17.51 11.19 -4.43
C LEU A 99 -17.95 9.79 -4.89
N LYS A 100 -16.98 8.95 -5.28
CA LYS A 100 -17.22 7.50 -5.38
C LYS A 100 -17.12 6.89 -3.99
N VAL A 101 -18.24 6.44 -3.44
CA VAL A 101 -18.31 5.89 -2.07
C VAL A 101 -18.28 4.36 -2.06
N THR A 102 -17.62 3.77 -1.07
CA THR A 102 -17.77 2.39 -0.62
C THR A 102 -17.97 2.36 0.90
N LYS A 103 -18.59 1.29 1.41
CA LYS A 103 -18.89 1.13 2.84
C LYS A 103 -18.41 -0.23 3.39
N PRO A 104 -17.10 -0.41 3.66
CA PRO A 104 -16.57 -1.65 4.22
C PRO A 104 -17.22 -2.01 5.56
N LYS A 105 -17.41 -3.32 5.78
CA LYS A 105 -18.06 -3.90 6.96
C LYS A 105 -17.11 -4.90 7.62
N TYR A 106 -16.93 -4.79 8.93
CA TYR A 106 -16.14 -5.73 9.74
C TYR A 106 -16.98 -6.29 10.89
N ASN A 107 -16.86 -7.59 11.17
CA ASN A 107 -17.58 -8.25 12.27
C ASN A 107 -16.63 -8.37 13.48
N VAL A 108 -16.75 -7.46 14.45
CA VAL A 108 -15.72 -7.22 15.48
C VAL A 108 -16.29 -7.40 16.89
N LEU A 109 -15.43 -7.70 17.87
CA LEU A 109 -15.82 -7.82 19.27
C LEU A 109 -15.97 -6.43 19.91
N LEU A 110 -17.20 -6.07 20.28
CA LEU A 110 -17.52 -4.86 21.05
C LEU A 110 -18.02 -5.24 22.45
N SER A 111 -18.25 -4.24 23.31
CA SER A 111 -18.64 -4.43 24.72
C SER A 111 -19.72 -3.44 25.15
N TYR A 112 -20.78 -3.90 25.81
CA TYR A 112 -21.91 -3.07 26.22
C TYR A 112 -22.34 -3.36 27.66
N PRO A 113 -22.87 -2.39 28.43
CA PRO A 113 -23.45 -2.63 29.75
C PRO A 113 -24.88 -3.18 29.61
N ASP A 114 -25.35 -3.94 30.61
CA ASP A 114 -26.75 -4.34 30.71
C ASP A 114 -27.62 -3.21 31.28
N ASP A 115 -28.54 -2.70 30.46
CA ASP A 115 -29.51 -1.67 30.84
C ASP A 115 -30.51 -2.14 31.91
N ASN A 116 -30.77 -3.45 32.01
CA ASN A 116 -31.65 -4.04 33.02
C ASN A 116 -30.92 -4.30 34.34
N ASN A 117 -29.61 -4.54 34.26
CA ASN A 117 -28.73 -4.80 35.39
C ASN A 117 -27.57 -3.79 35.38
N PRO A 118 -27.82 -2.50 35.72
CA PRO A 118 -26.79 -1.47 35.63
C PRO A 118 -25.60 -1.75 36.54
N ASN A 119 -24.40 -1.45 36.05
CA ASN A 119 -23.16 -1.53 36.83
C ASN A 119 -23.21 -0.57 38.03
N ARG A 120 -22.70 -1.00 39.19
CA ARG A 120 -22.74 -0.22 40.43
C ARG A 120 -21.49 -0.43 41.29
N VAL A 121 -21.21 0.58 42.11
CA VAL A 121 -20.32 0.49 43.27
C VAL A 121 -21.18 0.72 44.51
N THR A 122 -21.07 -0.16 45.50
CA THR A 122 -21.88 -0.09 46.73
C THR A 122 -20.98 -0.13 47.95
N LEU A 123 -21.20 0.79 48.89
CA LEU A 123 -20.59 0.81 50.21
C LEU A 123 -21.65 0.45 51.24
N THR A 124 -21.43 -0.62 52.00
CA THR A 124 -22.39 -1.19 52.95
C THR A 124 -21.78 -1.24 54.35
N SER A 125 -22.54 -0.86 55.36
CA SER A 125 -22.13 -0.97 56.76
C SER A 125 -21.96 -2.43 57.21
N SER A 126 -21.30 -2.62 58.34
CA SER A 126 -21.24 -3.91 59.05
C SER A 126 -22.63 -4.45 59.47
N SER A 127 -23.65 -3.57 59.55
CA SER A 127 -25.06 -3.95 59.79
C SER A 127 -25.86 -4.26 58.52
N GLY A 128 -25.25 -4.22 57.33
CA GLY A 128 -25.94 -4.44 56.05
C GLY A 128 -26.67 -3.20 55.49
N THR A 129 -26.52 -2.04 56.10
CA THR A 129 -27.14 -0.78 55.64
C THR A 129 -26.32 -0.19 54.49
N ILE A 130 -26.96 0.12 53.36
CA ILE A 130 -26.30 0.81 52.24
C ILE A 130 -25.98 2.25 52.68
N ILE A 131 -24.70 2.61 52.63
CA ILE A 131 -24.19 3.96 52.92
C ILE A 131 -24.23 4.80 51.65
N ILE A 132 -23.73 4.23 50.55
CA ILE A 132 -23.88 4.77 49.20
C ILE A 132 -23.97 3.61 48.22
N GLN A 133 -24.83 3.75 47.22
CA GLN A 133 -24.87 2.91 46.03
C GLN A 133 -24.86 3.85 44.83
N THR A 134 -23.92 3.68 43.91
CA THR A 134 -23.85 4.55 42.74
C THR A 134 -25.09 4.37 41.87
N ASN A 135 -25.54 5.47 41.26
CA ASN A 135 -26.76 5.44 40.45
C ASN A 135 -26.57 4.67 39.14
N GLY A 136 -25.35 4.61 38.63
CA GLY A 136 -25.03 4.04 37.31
C GLY A 136 -25.46 4.95 36.16
N THR A 137 -25.74 6.23 36.44
CA THR A 137 -26.25 7.23 35.49
C THR A 137 -25.74 8.62 35.87
N GLU A 138 -25.46 9.47 34.89
CA GLU A 138 -25.22 10.90 35.12
C GLU A 138 -26.51 11.68 35.44
N LYS A 139 -26.39 12.91 35.97
CA LYS A 139 -27.53 13.82 36.14
C LYS A 139 -27.99 14.34 34.77
N VAL A 140 -29.28 14.23 34.46
CA VAL A 140 -29.89 14.88 33.29
C VAL A 140 -30.10 16.38 33.56
N TYR A 141 -29.64 17.23 32.65
CA TYR A 141 -29.84 18.69 32.69
C TYR A 141 -30.92 19.17 31.71
N ASP A 142 -31.00 18.53 30.54
CA ASP A 142 -32.04 18.77 29.53
C ASP A 142 -32.86 17.49 29.36
N ILE A 143 -34.15 17.55 29.68
CA ILE A 143 -35.08 16.39 29.58
C ILE A 143 -35.45 16.05 28.12
N THR A 144 -35.10 16.90 27.16
CA THR A 144 -35.28 16.65 25.72
C THR A 144 -34.09 15.92 25.10
N GLN A 145 -32.97 15.82 25.83
CA GLN A 145 -31.79 15.09 25.38
C GLN A 145 -32.10 13.58 25.24
N PRO A 146 -31.69 12.93 24.13
CA PRO A 146 -31.82 11.48 23.98
C PRO A 146 -31.13 10.71 25.12
N LYS A 147 -31.73 9.59 25.56
CA LYS A 147 -31.08 8.68 26.52
C LYS A 147 -29.80 8.09 25.90
N THR A 148 -28.67 8.29 26.56
CA THR A 148 -27.38 7.70 26.20
C THR A 148 -27.12 6.41 26.99
N VAL A 149 -26.15 5.61 26.56
CA VAL A 149 -25.71 4.39 27.27
C VAL A 149 -25.15 4.76 28.65
N ASN A 150 -25.49 3.99 29.69
CA ASN A 150 -25.03 4.20 31.06
C ASN A 150 -23.48 4.21 31.16
N PRO A 151 -22.85 4.97 32.08
CA PRO A 151 -21.40 4.96 32.24
C PRO A 151 -20.85 3.58 32.59
N PHE A 152 -19.87 3.13 31.80
CA PHE A 152 -19.18 1.85 31.98
C PHE A 152 -17.77 1.93 31.41
N LEU A 153 -16.96 0.93 31.73
CA LEU A 153 -15.66 0.67 31.11
C LEU A 153 -15.80 -0.53 30.19
N ALA A 154 -15.63 -0.33 28.89
CA ALA A 154 -15.75 -1.40 27.90
C ALA A 154 -14.60 -2.41 28.06
N TYR A 155 -14.92 -3.69 27.82
CA TYR A 155 -14.03 -4.85 28.00
C TYR A 155 -13.62 -5.20 29.43
N THR A 156 -14.23 -4.60 30.46
CA THR A 156 -14.16 -5.15 31.82
C THR A 156 -15.18 -6.29 31.96
N PRO A 157 -14.83 -7.41 32.61
CA PRO A 157 -15.66 -8.62 32.62
C PRO A 157 -16.93 -8.44 33.46
N ASN A 158 -17.94 -9.26 33.18
CA ASN A 158 -19.07 -9.46 34.08
C ASN A 158 -18.60 -10.07 35.40
N GLY A 159 -18.99 -9.48 36.53
CA GLY A 159 -18.64 -10.02 37.84
C GLY A 159 -19.09 -9.14 39.00
N THR A 160 -19.12 -9.74 40.19
CA THR A 160 -19.31 -9.02 41.46
C THR A 160 -18.15 -9.36 42.38
N VAL A 161 -17.40 -8.36 42.81
CA VAL A 161 -16.28 -8.49 43.74
C VAL A 161 -16.47 -7.55 44.90
N SER A 162 -16.05 -7.97 46.09
CA SER A 162 -16.22 -7.14 47.28
C SER A 162 -15.11 -7.34 48.29
N SER A 163 -14.78 -6.28 49.02
CA SER A 163 -13.66 -6.23 49.95
C SER A 163 -13.96 -5.30 51.12
N THR A 164 -13.33 -5.54 52.26
CA THR A 164 -13.20 -4.56 53.35
C THR A 164 -11.93 -3.72 53.21
N LYS A 165 -11.06 -4.05 52.25
CA LYS A 165 -9.84 -3.31 51.92
C LYS A 165 -10.06 -2.41 50.71
N LEU A 166 -9.78 -1.12 50.86
CA LEU A 166 -9.75 -0.15 49.76
C LEU A 166 -8.47 0.66 49.84
N TYR A 167 -7.76 0.75 48.71
CA TYR A 167 -6.57 1.57 48.57
C TYR A 167 -6.76 2.65 47.51
N TYR A 168 -6.17 3.82 47.73
CA TYR A 168 -6.13 4.89 46.74
C TYR A 168 -4.82 4.78 45.95
N GLY A 169 -4.94 4.52 44.65
CA GLY A 169 -3.81 4.24 43.74
C GLY A 169 -3.32 5.45 42.94
N ASN A 170 -3.64 6.69 43.35
CA ASN A 170 -3.33 7.91 42.60
C ASN A 170 -3.82 7.82 41.14
N TYR A 171 -2.95 8.04 40.15
CA TYR A 171 -3.27 7.91 38.73
C TYR A 171 -3.14 6.47 38.21
N GLY A 172 -2.92 5.47 39.07
CA GLY A 172 -2.83 4.05 38.67
C GLY A 172 -1.60 3.70 37.84
N ARG A 173 -0.57 4.56 37.84
CA ARG A 173 0.68 4.32 37.12
C ARG A 173 1.49 3.21 37.81
N LEU A 174 2.39 2.58 37.08
CA LEU A 174 3.22 1.51 37.65
C LEU A 174 4.09 2.03 38.80
N GLU A 175 4.62 3.25 38.70
CA GLU A 175 5.32 3.93 39.80
C GLU A 175 4.40 4.32 40.96
N ASP A 176 3.12 4.63 40.69
CA ASP A 176 2.15 4.93 41.75
C ASP A 176 1.89 3.67 42.59
N LEU A 177 1.53 2.55 41.94
CA LEU A 177 1.22 1.32 42.67
C LEU A 177 2.46 0.69 43.30
N LYS A 178 3.65 0.86 42.73
CA LYS A 178 4.93 0.49 43.36
C LYS A 178 5.21 1.31 44.63
N HIS A 179 4.93 2.61 44.62
CA HIS A 179 5.02 3.46 45.81
C HIS A 179 3.97 3.07 46.86
N LEU A 180 2.72 2.89 46.47
CA LEU A 180 1.68 2.39 47.37
C LEU A 180 2.08 1.07 48.04
N ALA A 181 2.54 0.08 47.25
CA ALA A 181 2.99 -1.22 47.75
C ALA A 181 4.22 -1.13 48.69
N SER A 182 5.07 -0.10 48.58
CA SER A 182 6.18 0.13 49.51
C SER A 182 5.72 0.73 50.85
N ILE A 183 4.62 1.49 50.86
CA ILE A 183 3.99 2.05 52.07
C ILE A 183 3.13 1.01 52.79
N VAL A 184 2.21 0.34 52.09
CA VAL A 184 1.21 -0.55 52.73
C VAL A 184 1.61 -2.03 52.74
N GLY A 185 2.70 -2.40 52.06
CA GLY A 185 3.13 -3.78 51.85
C GLY A 185 2.41 -4.46 50.68
N ASN A 186 3.16 -5.17 49.84
CA ASN A 186 2.65 -5.78 48.60
C ASN A 186 1.50 -6.78 48.83
N SER A 187 1.58 -7.60 49.87
CA SER A 187 0.53 -8.57 50.25
C SER A 187 -0.77 -7.92 50.72
N SER A 188 -0.74 -6.65 51.12
CA SER A 188 -1.92 -5.92 51.57
C SER A 188 -2.88 -5.61 50.41
N LEU A 189 -2.32 -5.36 49.21
CA LEU A 189 -3.07 -5.09 47.98
C LEU A 189 -3.79 -6.33 47.42
N GLN A 190 -3.34 -7.54 47.77
CA GLN A 190 -3.99 -8.78 47.37
C GLN A 190 -5.40 -8.89 47.95
N GLY A 191 -6.38 -9.17 47.08
CA GLY A 191 -7.80 -9.25 47.46
C GLY A 191 -8.45 -7.90 47.79
N SER A 192 -7.78 -6.78 47.47
CA SER A 192 -8.32 -5.43 47.67
C SER A 192 -9.06 -4.91 46.44
N ILE A 193 -9.82 -3.83 46.64
CA ILE A 193 -10.25 -2.95 45.55
C ILE A 193 -9.33 -1.72 45.55
N ILE A 194 -8.98 -1.21 44.37
CA ILE A 194 -8.17 0.02 44.22
C ILE A 194 -8.97 1.09 43.50
N ILE A 195 -9.09 2.28 44.12
CA ILE A 195 -9.69 3.47 43.51
C ILE A 195 -8.59 4.39 42.97
N MET A 196 -8.73 4.83 41.72
CA MET A 196 -7.73 5.61 40.98
C MET A 196 -8.40 6.77 40.23
N ARG A 197 -7.68 7.89 40.08
CA ARG A 197 -8.14 9.01 39.25
C ARG A 197 -7.74 8.84 37.78
N TYR A 198 -8.59 9.35 36.88
CA TYR A 198 -8.31 9.48 35.45
C TYR A 198 -7.12 10.43 35.17
N GLY A 199 -6.57 10.37 33.95
CA GLY A 199 -5.44 11.20 33.51
C GLY A 199 -4.06 10.52 33.59
N LYS A 200 -3.04 11.20 33.04
CA LYS A 200 -1.61 10.80 32.90
C LYS A 200 -1.30 9.57 32.02
N ILE A 201 -2.06 8.47 32.16
CA ILE A 201 -1.90 7.23 31.37
C ILE A 201 -3.27 6.69 30.92
N PHE A 202 -3.27 5.78 29.95
CA PHE A 202 -4.47 5.10 29.45
C PHE A 202 -5.23 4.34 30.54
N ARG A 203 -6.56 4.30 30.42
CA ARG A 203 -7.46 3.74 31.46
C ARG A 203 -7.34 2.22 31.60
N GLY A 204 -7.07 1.49 30.51
CA GLY A 204 -6.77 0.05 30.58
C GLY A 204 -5.47 -0.23 31.35
N ASP A 205 -4.41 0.55 31.10
CA ASP A 205 -3.12 0.39 31.78
C ASP A 205 -3.26 0.54 33.31
N LYS A 206 -4.10 1.47 33.80
CA LYS A 206 -4.41 1.62 35.24
C LYS A 206 -4.93 0.33 35.87
N ILE A 207 -5.87 -0.33 35.18
CA ILE A 207 -6.56 -1.51 35.68
C ILE A 207 -5.66 -2.75 35.55
N MET A 208 -4.88 -2.85 34.47
CA MET A 208 -3.83 -3.86 34.32
C MET A 208 -2.77 -3.76 35.42
N ASN A 209 -2.34 -2.54 35.77
CA ASN A 209 -1.42 -2.31 36.89
C ASN A 209 -2.06 -2.74 38.22
N ALA A 210 -3.33 -2.39 38.49
CA ALA A 210 -4.02 -2.81 39.71
C ALA A 210 -4.15 -4.35 39.79
N GLN A 211 -4.49 -5.00 38.68
CA GLN A 211 -4.57 -6.46 38.55
C GLN A 211 -3.20 -7.13 38.79
N TYR A 212 -2.11 -6.55 38.28
CA TYR A 212 -0.75 -7.03 38.52
C TYR A 212 -0.36 -7.04 40.01
N TYR A 213 -0.84 -6.05 40.80
CA TYR A 213 -0.69 -6.01 42.25
C TYR A 213 -1.70 -6.86 43.03
N GLY A 214 -2.51 -7.67 42.35
CA GLY A 214 -3.46 -8.62 42.97
C GLY A 214 -4.76 -7.99 43.48
N ALA A 215 -5.11 -6.78 43.01
CA ALA A 215 -6.44 -6.23 43.23
C ALA A 215 -7.49 -7.11 42.53
N VAL A 216 -8.65 -7.30 43.16
CA VAL A 216 -9.77 -8.08 42.60
C VAL A 216 -10.82 -7.21 41.92
N GLY A 217 -10.75 -5.89 42.07
CA GLY A 217 -11.57 -4.94 41.34
C GLY A 217 -11.00 -3.53 41.37
N ALA A 218 -11.45 -2.68 40.44
CA ALA A 218 -10.97 -1.30 40.34
C ALA A 218 -12.12 -0.28 40.19
N ILE A 219 -11.87 0.94 40.65
CA ILE A 219 -12.81 2.07 40.52
C ILE A 219 -12.05 3.24 39.88
N LEU A 220 -12.59 3.82 38.82
CA LEU A 220 -12.04 5.03 38.19
C LEU A 220 -12.95 6.23 38.45
N TYR A 221 -12.37 7.41 38.70
CA TYR A 221 -13.13 8.67 38.83
C TYR A 221 -12.34 9.86 38.28
N SER A 222 -13.04 10.93 37.94
CA SER A 222 -12.44 12.17 37.41
C SER A 222 -12.26 13.19 38.52
N ASP A 223 -11.07 13.29 39.10
CA ASP A 223 -10.82 14.18 40.25
C ASP A 223 -10.97 15.67 39.86
N PRO A 224 -11.63 16.50 40.69
CA PRO A 224 -11.77 17.94 40.42
C PRO A 224 -10.45 18.68 40.19
N ILE A 225 -9.30 18.18 40.68
CA ILE A 225 -8.00 18.82 40.43
C ILE A 225 -7.63 18.84 38.93
N ASP A 226 -8.10 17.85 38.17
CA ASP A 226 -7.87 17.72 36.73
C ASP A 226 -9.10 18.17 35.91
N TYR A 227 -10.33 17.97 36.41
CA TYR A 227 -11.58 18.14 35.63
C TYR A 227 -12.52 19.25 36.12
N ALA A 228 -12.27 19.87 37.28
CA ALA A 228 -13.00 21.06 37.77
C ALA A 228 -12.10 21.98 38.64
N PRO A 229 -10.92 22.41 38.13
CA PRO A 229 -9.86 23.03 38.96
C PRO A 229 -10.23 24.38 39.58
N PHE A 230 -11.31 25.03 39.12
CA PHE A 230 -11.79 26.32 39.62
C PHE A 230 -12.93 26.20 40.65
N GLY A 231 -13.35 24.99 41.00
CA GLY A 231 -14.35 24.72 42.03
C GLY A 231 -15.44 23.76 41.58
N THR A 232 -16.13 23.17 42.56
CA THR A 232 -17.14 22.11 42.38
C THR A 232 -18.57 22.54 42.71
N SER A 233 -18.80 23.83 42.99
CA SER A 233 -20.14 24.37 43.21
C SER A 233 -20.91 24.48 41.88
N ALA A 234 -22.25 24.50 41.95
CA ALA A 234 -23.11 24.40 40.77
C ALA A 234 -22.93 25.52 39.73
N ASP A 235 -22.45 26.69 40.16
CA ASP A 235 -22.10 27.86 39.35
C ASP A 235 -20.72 27.75 38.66
N GLN A 236 -19.87 26.81 39.10
CA GLN A 236 -18.52 26.59 38.57
C GLN A 236 -18.43 25.42 37.59
N VAL A 237 -19.48 24.60 37.46
CA VAL A 237 -19.51 23.37 36.66
C VAL A 237 -20.65 23.39 35.63
N TYR A 238 -20.75 22.33 34.82
CA TYR A 238 -21.86 22.14 33.88
C TYR A 238 -23.22 22.14 34.61
N ASP A 239 -24.25 22.83 34.13
CA ASP A 239 -24.41 23.49 32.82
C ASP A 239 -24.08 24.99 32.79
N GLN A 240 -23.51 25.55 33.86
CA GLN A 240 -23.18 26.98 33.96
C GLN A 240 -21.80 27.32 33.40
N LYS A 241 -20.85 26.37 33.51
CA LYS A 241 -19.54 26.40 32.85
C LYS A 241 -19.27 25.05 32.17
N TRP A 242 -18.20 24.97 31.41
CA TRP A 242 -17.76 23.73 30.75
C TRP A 242 -17.06 22.71 31.67
N TYR A 243 -16.88 22.97 32.97
CA TYR A 243 -16.17 22.05 33.88
C TYR A 243 -17.04 20.87 34.34
N MET A 244 -16.41 19.74 34.67
CA MET A 244 -17.14 18.51 35.02
C MET A 244 -18.01 18.70 36.28
N PRO A 245 -19.29 18.30 36.26
CA PRO A 245 -20.15 18.32 37.44
C PRO A 245 -20.01 17.02 38.27
N PRO A 246 -20.51 16.96 39.52
CA PRO A 246 -20.24 15.83 40.44
C PRO A 246 -20.69 14.43 40.00
N SER A 247 -21.59 14.35 39.00
CA SER A 247 -22.07 13.09 38.42
C SER A 247 -21.44 12.75 37.06
N GLY A 248 -20.58 13.63 36.52
CA GLY A 248 -19.88 13.39 35.27
C GLY A 248 -18.98 12.16 35.37
N THR A 249 -19.18 11.20 34.47
CA THR A 249 -18.53 9.89 34.56
C THR A 249 -17.98 9.50 33.18
N GLN A 250 -16.65 9.57 33.05
CA GLN A 250 -15.94 9.27 31.80
C GLN A 250 -16.06 7.78 31.46
N ARG A 251 -16.60 7.47 30.28
CA ARG A 251 -16.61 6.14 29.64
C ARG A 251 -15.29 5.83 28.93
N GLY A 252 -15.13 4.62 28.43
CA GLY A 252 -14.01 4.30 27.55
C GLY A 252 -13.66 2.82 27.46
N SER A 253 -12.97 2.45 26.38
CA SER A 253 -12.34 1.14 26.27
C SER A 253 -11.21 0.97 27.30
N THR A 254 -11.11 -0.25 27.83
CA THR A 254 -9.99 -0.72 28.67
C THR A 254 -9.11 -1.75 27.96
N TYR A 255 -9.42 -2.10 26.72
CA TYR A 255 -8.62 -2.99 25.88
C TYR A 255 -7.23 -2.38 25.64
N THR A 256 -6.18 -3.12 25.98
CA THR A 256 -4.78 -2.67 25.85
C THR A 256 -4.13 -3.18 24.57
N ALA A 257 -4.81 -3.03 23.44
CA ALA A 257 -4.27 -3.16 22.09
C ALA A 257 -5.19 -2.40 21.11
N ASN A 258 -4.96 -2.53 19.81
CA ASN A 258 -5.74 -1.84 18.75
C ASN A 258 -6.29 -2.89 17.76
N GLY A 259 -7.31 -2.55 16.96
CA GLY A 259 -8.02 -3.49 16.09
C GLY A 259 -9.02 -4.39 16.84
N ASP A 260 -9.72 -5.27 16.14
CA ASP A 260 -10.59 -6.28 16.78
C ASP A 260 -9.74 -7.18 17.70
N PRO A 261 -10.07 -7.29 19.00
CA PRO A 261 -9.40 -8.20 19.92
C PRO A 261 -9.31 -9.65 19.41
N LEU A 262 -10.22 -10.08 18.52
CA LEU A 262 -10.25 -11.44 18.00
C LEU A 262 -9.47 -11.67 16.69
N THR A 263 -9.04 -10.62 15.97
CA THR A 263 -8.28 -10.74 14.70
C THR A 263 -7.00 -9.89 14.67
N PRO A 264 -6.09 -10.00 15.66
CA PRO A 264 -4.85 -9.23 15.63
C PRO A 264 -4.09 -9.46 14.31
N ILE A 265 -3.65 -8.38 13.67
CA ILE A 265 -2.88 -8.30 12.41
C ILE A 265 -3.60 -8.83 11.14
N TYR A 266 -4.91 -9.07 11.18
CA TYR A 266 -5.71 -9.53 10.04
C TYR A 266 -7.14 -8.97 10.04
N PRO A 267 -7.70 -8.55 8.90
CA PRO A 267 -9.01 -7.89 8.88
C PRO A 267 -10.17 -8.83 9.26
N SER A 268 -11.07 -8.29 10.08
CA SER A 268 -12.30 -8.89 10.62
C SER A 268 -13.41 -9.15 9.60
N THR A 269 -13.07 -9.78 8.48
CA THR A 269 -14.03 -10.27 7.50
C THR A 269 -14.86 -11.45 8.04
N ASP A 270 -15.98 -11.73 7.37
CA ASP A 270 -16.93 -12.78 7.78
C ASP A 270 -16.32 -14.21 7.78
N TYR A 271 -15.21 -14.42 7.07
CA TYR A 271 -14.50 -15.71 6.96
C TYR A 271 -13.18 -15.77 7.76
N MET A 272 -12.76 -14.67 8.39
CA MET A 272 -11.49 -14.64 9.14
C MET A 272 -11.55 -15.48 10.42
N TYR A 273 -10.45 -16.16 10.75
CA TYR A 273 -10.34 -16.90 12.02
C TYR A 273 -10.43 -15.95 13.22
N ARG A 274 -11.17 -16.33 14.27
CA ARG A 274 -11.27 -15.56 15.52
C ARG A 274 -10.52 -16.26 16.65
N VAL A 275 -9.61 -15.54 17.28
CA VAL A 275 -8.90 -15.98 18.49
C VAL A 275 -9.89 -16.14 19.65
N LYS A 276 -9.58 -16.99 20.64
CA LYS A 276 -10.46 -17.19 21.82
C LYS A 276 -10.25 -16.09 22.87
N GLU A 277 -11.34 -15.51 23.38
CA GLU A 277 -11.28 -14.39 24.33
C GLU A 277 -10.48 -14.70 25.60
N GLU A 278 -10.55 -15.93 26.10
CA GLU A 278 -9.84 -16.37 27.30
C GLU A 278 -8.31 -16.35 27.10
N SER A 279 -7.84 -16.48 25.86
CA SER A 279 -6.42 -16.46 25.51
C SER A 279 -5.85 -15.04 25.32
N LEU A 280 -6.69 -14.01 25.28
CA LEU A 280 -6.27 -12.63 25.07
C LEU A 280 -5.69 -12.01 26.34
N LYS A 281 -4.39 -11.65 26.28
CA LYS A 281 -3.64 -10.97 27.35
C LYS A 281 -4.08 -9.51 27.58
N TYR A 282 -4.59 -8.86 26.54
CA TYR A 282 -4.88 -7.41 26.50
C TYR A 282 -6.30 -7.04 26.97
N LEU A 283 -7.10 -8.03 27.37
CA LEU A 283 -8.42 -7.81 27.97
C LEU A 283 -8.33 -7.88 29.50
N ILE A 284 -9.01 -6.95 30.17
CA ILE A 284 -9.09 -6.88 31.63
C ILE A 284 -9.76 -8.15 32.18
N LYS A 285 -9.25 -8.66 33.31
CA LYS A 285 -9.77 -9.88 33.97
C LYS A 285 -10.40 -9.63 35.35
N ILE A 286 -10.50 -8.37 35.79
CA ILE A 286 -11.14 -7.95 37.04
C ILE A 286 -12.29 -6.95 36.80
N PRO A 287 -13.42 -7.04 37.53
CA PRO A 287 -14.49 -6.04 37.46
C PRO A 287 -13.99 -4.62 37.74
N ALA A 288 -14.32 -3.69 36.85
CA ALA A 288 -14.00 -2.28 37.04
C ALA A 288 -15.08 -1.36 36.48
N GLN A 289 -15.38 -0.30 37.22
CA GLN A 289 -16.48 0.63 36.96
C GLN A 289 -16.02 2.09 37.15
N PRO A 290 -16.37 3.02 36.24
CA PRO A 290 -16.16 4.44 36.47
C PRO A 290 -17.32 5.03 37.28
N ILE A 291 -17.02 6.04 38.11
CA ILE A 291 -17.99 6.73 38.98
C ILE A 291 -17.82 8.25 38.92
N GLY A 292 -18.87 8.98 39.30
CA GLY A 292 -18.82 10.43 39.43
C GLY A 292 -17.97 10.86 40.63
N TYR A 293 -17.32 12.03 40.56
CA TYR A 293 -16.46 12.48 41.66
C TYR A 293 -17.23 12.79 42.95
N GLY A 294 -18.54 13.09 42.87
CA GLY A 294 -19.40 13.22 44.05
C GLY A 294 -19.63 11.88 44.76
N GLU A 295 -19.63 10.77 44.03
CA GLU A 295 -19.71 9.42 44.59
C GLU A 295 -18.35 9.01 45.18
N ALA A 296 -17.25 9.35 44.49
CA ALA A 296 -15.88 9.17 44.98
C ALA A 296 -15.62 9.96 46.27
N GLN A 297 -16.18 11.17 46.40
CA GLN A 297 -16.09 12.00 47.60
C GLN A 297 -16.57 11.26 48.85
N VAL A 298 -17.71 10.56 48.77
CA VAL A 298 -18.26 9.77 49.88
C VAL A 298 -17.41 8.53 50.16
N ILE A 299 -17.02 7.80 49.11
CA ILE A 299 -16.21 6.57 49.26
C ILE A 299 -14.85 6.87 49.92
N LEU A 300 -14.17 7.94 49.50
CA LEU A 300 -12.84 8.30 49.99
C LEU A 300 -12.84 8.77 51.46
N GLN A 301 -13.98 9.19 52.02
CA GLN A 301 -14.10 9.54 53.45
C GLN A 301 -13.94 8.32 54.39
N TYR A 302 -14.20 7.09 53.90
CA TYR A 302 -14.08 5.85 54.67
C TYR A 302 -12.70 5.19 54.59
N ILE A 303 -11.82 5.66 53.69
CA ILE A 303 -10.44 5.19 53.60
C ILE A 303 -9.66 5.56 54.88
N GLN A 304 -8.83 4.64 55.35
CA GLN A 304 -7.96 4.79 56.53
C GLN A 304 -6.48 4.80 56.13
N GLY A 305 -5.58 4.70 57.12
CA GLY A 305 -4.13 4.75 56.91
C GLY A 305 -3.58 6.17 56.84
N ASP A 306 -2.29 6.26 56.55
CA ASP A 306 -1.56 7.54 56.53
C ASP A 306 -2.05 8.48 55.44
N ASN A 307 -1.90 9.78 55.70
CA ASN A 307 -2.16 10.82 54.70
C ASN A 307 -1.23 10.62 53.49
N VAL A 308 -1.75 10.81 52.29
CA VAL A 308 -0.90 10.80 51.09
C VAL A 308 -0.02 12.06 51.00
N THR A 309 1.02 12.01 50.17
CA THR A 309 1.85 13.17 49.85
C THR A 309 1.08 14.21 49.03
N LYS A 310 1.56 15.46 49.00
CA LYS A 310 0.86 16.58 48.37
C LYS A 310 0.57 16.38 46.87
N ASP A 311 1.44 15.66 46.16
CA ASP A 311 1.32 15.30 44.75
C ASP A 311 0.29 14.18 44.49
N TRP A 312 -0.04 13.38 45.51
CA TRP A 312 -1.09 12.36 45.48
C TRP A 312 -2.47 12.91 45.84
N SER A 313 -2.55 14.01 46.59
CA SER A 313 -3.82 14.69 46.88
C SER A 313 -4.53 15.16 45.60
N GLY A 314 -5.87 15.15 45.64
CA GLY A 314 -6.72 15.81 44.65
C GLY A 314 -7.47 17.00 45.26
N ALA A 315 -8.58 17.40 44.64
CA ALA A 315 -9.35 18.58 45.03
C ALA A 315 -10.82 18.26 45.41
N LEU A 316 -11.10 17.04 45.88
CA LEU A 316 -12.42 16.69 46.41
C LEU A 316 -12.75 17.48 47.70
N PRO A 317 -13.94 18.12 47.78
CA PRO A 317 -14.32 18.89 48.97
C PRO A 317 -14.43 18.03 50.22
N ASN A 318 -13.90 18.51 51.35
CA ASN A 318 -14.00 17.84 52.66
C ASN A 318 -13.49 16.38 52.69
N VAL A 319 -12.50 16.05 51.85
CA VAL A 319 -11.83 14.74 51.81
C VAL A 319 -10.35 14.90 52.19
N VAL A 320 -9.88 14.07 53.13
CA VAL A 320 -8.44 13.88 53.39
C VAL A 320 -8.01 12.60 52.69
N TYR A 321 -7.19 12.74 51.65
CA TYR A 321 -6.68 11.61 50.88
C TYR A 321 -5.71 10.77 51.72
N ARG A 322 -5.91 9.46 51.73
CA ARG A 322 -5.12 8.48 52.52
C ARG A 322 -4.76 7.29 51.63
N TYR A 323 -3.64 6.62 51.92
CA TYR A 323 -3.18 5.48 51.11
C TYR A 323 -4.14 4.30 51.15
N GLY A 324 -4.79 4.05 52.29
CA GLY A 324 -5.79 3.01 52.47
C GLY A 324 -5.37 1.83 53.32
N GLY A 325 -6.26 0.84 53.36
CA GLY A 325 -6.24 -0.25 54.32
C GLY A 325 -7.62 -0.86 54.48
N ILE A 326 -7.88 -1.42 55.66
CA ILE A 326 -9.24 -1.78 56.07
C ILE A 326 -10.07 -0.49 56.20
N LEU A 327 -11.27 -0.48 55.64
CA LEU A 327 -12.18 0.65 55.68
C LEU A 327 -12.68 0.95 57.09
N ARG A 328 -12.97 2.22 57.38
CA ARG A 328 -13.51 2.67 58.67
C ARG A 328 -14.84 1.97 58.98
N ASP A 329 -15.12 1.75 60.26
CA ASP A 329 -16.36 1.14 60.77
C ASP A 329 -16.65 -0.28 60.21
N SER A 330 -15.60 -0.95 59.70
CA SER A 330 -15.66 -2.25 59.03
C SER A 330 -16.65 -2.29 57.87
N VAL A 331 -16.83 -1.16 57.16
CA VAL A 331 -17.68 -1.12 55.97
C VAL A 331 -17.09 -1.97 54.83
N LYS A 332 -17.97 -2.49 53.99
CA LYS A 332 -17.65 -3.35 52.85
C LYS A 332 -17.93 -2.58 51.57
N ILE A 333 -16.97 -2.55 50.65
CA ILE A 333 -17.16 -2.02 49.29
C ILE A 333 -17.34 -3.16 48.30
N GLU A 334 -18.29 -3.02 47.39
CA GLU A 334 -18.59 -3.95 46.30
C GLU A 334 -18.52 -3.22 44.96
N VAL A 335 -17.88 -3.85 43.97
CA VAL A 335 -17.89 -3.43 42.55
C VAL A 335 -18.62 -4.52 41.76
N ARG A 336 -19.63 -4.11 41.02
CA ARG A 336 -20.53 -5.00 40.27
C ARG A 336 -20.65 -4.52 38.83
N THR A 337 -20.29 -5.39 37.89
CA THR A 337 -20.33 -5.15 36.44
C THR A 337 -21.15 -6.22 35.74
N TYR A 338 -22.02 -5.81 34.83
CA TYR A 338 -22.81 -6.66 33.93
C TYR A 338 -22.55 -6.27 32.46
N ASN A 339 -21.29 -5.99 32.16
CA ASN A 339 -20.84 -5.83 30.79
C ASN A 339 -20.93 -7.17 30.04
N ARG A 340 -21.23 -7.10 28.75
CA ARG A 340 -21.24 -8.26 27.84
C ARG A 340 -20.42 -7.94 26.60
N GLN A 341 -19.54 -8.85 26.24
CA GLN A 341 -18.81 -8.85 24.98
C GLN A 341 -19.70 -9.46 23.91
N GLU A 342 -19.87 -8.77 22.77
CA GLU A 342 -20.71 -9.22 21.67
C GLU A 342 -20.00 -8.94 20.34
N ARG A 343 -20.07 -9.87 19.38
CA ARG A 343 -19.68 -9.55 18.00
C ARG A 343 -20.76 -8.73 17.31
N LYS A 344 -20.36 -7.62 16.69
CA LYS A 344 -21.23 -6.70 15.94
C LYS A 344 -20.59 -6.35 14.62
N ASP A 345 -21.43 -5.95 13.66
CA ASP A 345 -20.95 -5.34 12.44
C ASP A 345 -20.66 -3.84 12.68
N THR A 346 -19.42 -3.41 12.43
CA THR A 346 -19.04 -1.99 12.32
C THR A 346 -18.85 -1.62 10.85
N TYR A 347 -19.10 -0.35 10.51
CA TYR A 347 -19.10 0.15 9.14
C TYR A 347 -18.22 1.39 8.99
N ASN A 348 -17.24 1.29 8.10
CA ASN A 348 -16.51 2.47 7.62
C ASN A 348 -17.22 3.05 6.40
N VAL A 349 -17.14 4.36 6.19
CA VAL A 349 -17.54 5.00 4.92
C VAL A 349 -16.28 5.57 4.27
N ILE A 350 -16.05 5.24 3.00
CA ILE A 350 -14.84 5.60 2.25
C ILE A 350 -15.24 6.29 0.96
N GLY A 351 -15.04 7.61 0.86
CA GLY A 351 -15.34 8.42 -0.32
C GLY A 351 -14.07 8.80 -1.08
N ILE A 352 -14.03 8.56 -2.39
CA ILE A 352 -12.86 8.85 -3.23
C ILE A 352 -13.21 9.85 -4.34
N MET A 353 -12.43 10.93 -4.44
CA MET A 353 -12.34 11.76 -5.64
C MET A 353 -11.08 11.40 -6.41
N LYS A 354 -11.25 10.87 -7.63
CA LYS A 354 -10.12 10.40 -8.45
C LYS A 354 -9.30 11.57 -9.00
N GLY A 355 -7.98 11.51 -8.80
CA GLY A 355 -7.02 12.46 -9.36
C GLY A 355 -6.85 12.35 -10.88
N GLU A 356 -6.42 13.43 -11.51
CA GLU A 356 -6.29 13.53 -12.97
C GLU A 356 -4.96 12.97 -13.49
N ILE A 357 -3.84 13.25 -12.79
CA ILE A 357 -2.47 12.97 -13.27
C ILE A 357 -1.85 11.79 -12.52
N GLU A 358 -2.00 11.74 -11.20
CA GLU A 358 -1.50 10.68 -10.31
C GLU A 358 -2.68 10.02 -9.55
N PRO A 359 -3.63 9.36 -10.25
CA PRO A 359 -4.80 8.73 -9.63
C PRO A 359 -4.45 7.59 -8.68
N ASP A 360 -3.22 7.06 -8.77
CA ASP A 360 -2.64 6.01 -7.95
C ASP A 360 -1.86 6.53 -6.73
N ARG A 361 -1.99 7.82 -6.41
CA ARG A 361 -1.45 8.45 -5.20
C ARG A 361 -2.61 8.98 -4.36
N TYR A 362 -2.65 8.60 -3.09
CA TYR A 362 -3.76 8.89 -2.17
C TYR A 362 -3.35 9.88 -1.10
N ILE A 363 -4.12 10.94 -0.93
CA ILE A 363 -4.11 11.78 0.28
C ILE A 363 -5.36 11.40 1.05
N VAL A 364 -5.16 10.77 2.21
CA VAL A 364 -6.26 10.28 3.04
C VAL A 364 -6.53 11.31 4.13
N PHE A 365 -7.78 11.70 4.27
CA PHE A 365 -8.27 12.49 5.40
C PHE A 365 -9.29 11.64 6.16
N GLY A 366 -9.12 11.51 7.48
CA GLY A 366 -9.93 10.61 8.30
C GLY A 366 -10.35 11.19 9.64
N ASN A 367 -11.46 10.65 10.11
CA ASN A 367 -12.15 10.99 11.36
C ASN A 367 -13.07 9.81 11.71
N HIS A 368 -13.12 9.36 12.95
CA HIS A 368 -14.15 8.41 13.39
C HIS A 368 -15.51 9.09 13.55
N ARG A 369 -16.56 8.27 13.67
CA ARG A 369 -17.96 8.72 13.75
C ARG A 369 -18.65 8.18 14.98
N ASP A 370 -18.25 7.03 15.49
CA ASP A 370 -18.81 6.50 16.72
C ASP A 370 -18.38 7.30 17.94
N ALA A 371 -19.26 7.40 18.93
CA ALA A 371 -19.01 8.07 20.20
C ALA A 371 -19.63 7.29 21.36
N TRP A 372 -19.10 7.44 22.57
CA TRP A 372 -19.76 6.91 23.78
C TRP A 372 -21.18 7.45 24.07
N SER A 373 -21.56 8.56 23.44
CA SER A 373 -22.67 9.43 23.83
C SER A 373 -23.23 10.14 22.57
N LEU A 374 -23.53 11.45 22.66
CA LEU A 374 -23.81 12.31 21.51
C LEU A 374 -22.54 12.91 20.86
N GLY A 375 -21.37 12.80 21.53
CA GLY A 375 -20.06 13.04 20.93
C GLY A 375 -19.85 14.42 20.29
N ALA A 376 -20.32 15.50 20.91
CA ALA A 376 -20.28 16.83 20.29
C ALA A 376 -18.88 17.44 20.12
N LEU A 377 -17.88 16.99 20.87
CA LEU A 377 -16.48 17.18 20.51
C LEU A 377 -16.01 15.91 19.81
N ASP A 378 -16.08 14.81 20.55
CA ASP A 378 -15.46 13.53 20.22
C ASP A 378 -16.50 12.56 19.63
N PRO A 379 -16.52 12.32 18.30
CA PRO A 379 -15.72 12.91 17.22
C PRO A 379 -16.49 13.90 16.35
N SER A 380 -17.75 14.22 16.68
CA SER A 380 -18.67 14.87 15.73
C SER A 380 -18.21 16.26 15.29
N SER A 381 -17.33 16.92 16.07
CA SER A 381 -16.71 18.19 15.66
C SER A 381 -15.81 18.01 14.42
N GLY A 382 -15.01 16.93 14.38
CA GLY A 382 -14.25 16.52 13.20
C GLY A 382 -15.14 16.05 12.06
N THR A 383 -16.19 15.27 12.36
CA THR A 383 -17.13 14.80 11.33
C THR A 383 -17.90 15.96 10.66
N ALA A 384 -18.26 16.99 11.43
CA ALA A 384 -18.93 18.18 10.91
C ALA A 384 -18.04 19.00 9.97
N VAL A 385 -16.74 19.10 10.29
CA VAL A 385 -15.71 19.72 9.42
C VAL A 385 -15.46 18.88 8.17
N LEU A 386 -15.33 17.56 8.32
CA LEU A 386 -15.18 16.60 7.22
C LEU A 386 -16.31 16.74 6.19
N LEU A 387 -17.56 16.76 6.65
CA LEU A 387 -18.72 16.91 5.77
C LEU A 387 -18.73 18.25 5.01
N GLU A 388 -18.32 19.34 5.64
CA GLU A 388 -18.25 20.65 4.97
C GLU A 388 -17.08 20.72 3.97
N MET A 389 -15.94 20.11 4.29
CA MET A 389 -14.81 19.98 3.37
C MET A 389 -15.17 19.16 2.13
N THR A 390 -15.86 18.02 2.30
CA THR A 390 -16.28 17.18 1.16
C THR A 390 -17.33 17.87 0.30
N ARG A 391 -18.26 18.63 0.89
CA ARG A 391 -19.21 19.47 0.14
C ARG A 391 -18.48 20.51 -0.70
N ALA A 392 -17.60 21.31 -0.10
CA ALA A 392 -16.90 22.40 -0.78
C ALA A 392 -16.00 21.89 -1.93
N ILE A 393 -15.20 20.84 -1.69
CA ILE A 393 -14.38 20.24 -2.76
C ILE A 393 -15.27 19.55 -3.81
N GLY A 394 -16.40 18.96 -3.39
CA GLY A 394 -17.38 18.34 -4.29
C GLY A 394 -18.04 19.34 -5.24
N GLU A 395 -18.36 20.54 -4.76
CA GLU A 395 -18.83 21.65 -5.60
C GLU A 395 -17.77 22.12 -6.59
N MET A 396 -16.52 22.30 -6.15
CA MET A 396 -15.41 22.58 -7.06
C MET A 396 -15.29 21.47 -8.12
N TYR A 397 -15.37 20.20 -7.72
CA TYR A 397 -15.26 19.04 -8.60
C TYR A 397 -16.40 18.99 -9.64
N LYS A 398 -17.64 19.28 -9.24
CA LYS A 398 -18.78 19.44 -10.18
C LYS A 398 -18.54 20.58 -11.18
N ASN A 399 -17.91 21.66 -10.73
CA ASN A 399 -17.56 22.83 -11.54
C ASN A 399 -16.26 22.67 -12.36
N GLY A 400 -15.69 21.47 -12.43
CA GLY A 400 -14.57 21.14 -13.33
C GLY A 400 -13.18 21.06 -12.68
N PHE A 401 -13.04 21.41 -11.40
CA PHE A 401 -11.79 21.20 -10.67
C PHE A 401 -11.43 19.71 -10.65
N ARG A 402 -10.17 19.36 -10.92
CA ARG A 402 -9.66 18.00 -10.79
C ARG A 402 -8.31 18.04 -10.05
N PRO A 403 -8.21 17.44 -8.86
CA PRO A 403 -6.93 17.40 -8.15
C PRO A 403 -5.93 16.55 -8.95
N ARG A 404 -4.63 16.87 -8.88
CA ARG A 404 -3.61 16.05 -9.56
C ARG A 404 -3.56 14.64 -8.97
N ARG A 405 -3.68 14.52 -7.64
CA ARG A 405 -3.69 13.26 -6.87
C ARG A 405 -5.10 12.88 -6.42
N SER A 406 -5.34 11.60 -6.12
CA SER A 406 -6.65 11.17 -5.62
C SER A 406 -6.84 11.58 -4.15
N LEU A 407 -8.00 12.15 -3.84
CA LEU A 407 -8.42 12.48 -2.48
C LEU A 407 -9.30 11.37 -1.94
N MET A 408 -9.06 10.98 -0.69
CA MET A 408 -9.74 9.87 -0.03
C MET A 408 -10.20 10.33 1.34
N PHE A 409 -11.51 10.28 1.56
CA PHE A 409 -12.16 10.73 2.79
C PHE A 409 -12.71 9.50 3.52
N CYS A 410 -12.42 9.39 4.80
CA CYS A 410 -12.77 8.23 5.60
C CYS A 410 -13.56 8.63 6.85
N SER A 411 -14.69 7.97 7.05
CA SER A 411 -15.46 8.00 8.30
C SER A 411 -15.35 6.63 8.96
N TRP A 412 -14.51 6.54 9.97
CA TRP A 412 -14.22 5.29 10.68
C TRP A 412 -15.33 4.95 11.70
N GLY A 413 -15.51 3.67 11.98
CA GLY A 413 -16.43 3.19 13.03
C GLY A 413 -15.73 2.26 14.01
N ALA A 414 -16.18 2.26 15.27
CA ALA A 414 -15.58 1.54 16.39
C ALA A 414 -14.15 2.01 16.77
N GLU A 415 -13.84 3.31 16.61
CA GLU A 415 -12.60 3.89 17.15
C GLU A 415 -12.58 3.80 18.68
N GLU A 416 -13.70 4.16 19.32
CA GLU A 416 -13.82 4.30 20.78
C GLU A 416 -13.50 3.00 21.53
N PHE A 417 -13.67 1.88 20.84
CA PHE A 417 -13.45 0.53 21.31
C PHE A 417 -12.00 0.05 21.17
N GLY A 418 -11.19 0.67 20.30
CA GLY A 418 -9.78 0.29 20.09
C GLY A 418 -9.25 0.58 18.69
N LEU A 419 -9.60 1.73 18.09
CA LEU A 419 -9.21 2.13 16.74
C LEU A 419 -9.70 1.14 15.65
N ILE A 420 -10.79 0.42 15.91
CA ILE A 420 -11.08 -0.83 15.21
C ILE A 420 -11.27 -0.58 13.71
N GLY A 421 -12.21 0.29 13.31
CA GLY A 421 -12.50 0.52 11.89
C GLY A 421 -11.29 0.95 11.06
N SER A 422 -10.44 1.84 11.56
CA SER A 422 -9.23 2.30 10.86
C SER A 422 -8.12 1.25 10.86
N VAL A 423 -8.01 0.41 11.89
CA VAL A 423 -7.08 -0.73 11.92
C VAL A 423 -7.52 -1.80 10.93
N GLU A 424 -8.76 -2.32 11.02
CA GLU A 424 -9.25 -3.39 10.12
C GLU A 424 -9.12 -3.00 8.64
N TYR A 425 -9.43 -1.74 8.32
CA TYR A 425 -9.28 -1.22 6.95
C TYR A 425 -7.83 -1.16 6.50
N VAL A 426 -6.92 -0.73 7.37
CA VAL A 426 -5.49 -0.71 7.04
C VAL A 426 -4.94 -2.13 6.93
N GLU A 427 -5.39 -3.09 7.73
CA GLU A 427 -4.97 -4.50 7.63
C GLU A 427 -5.45 -5.14 6.32
N GLU A 428 -6.70 -4.89 5.90
CA GLU A 428 -7.24 -5.36 4.61
C GLU A 428 -6.45 -4.77 3.42
N TYR A 429 -6.13 -3.47 3.46
CA TYR A 429 -5.54 -2.74 2.34
C TYR A 429 -4.04 -2.43 2.49
N VAL A 430 -3.33 -3.05 3.45
CA VAL A 430 -1.95 -2.69 3.85
C VAL A 430 -0.98 -2.61 2.66
N LYS A 431 -1.10 -3.53 1.70
CA LYS A 431 -0.25 -3.58 0.48
C LYS A 431 -0.56 -2.43 -0.49
N VAL A 432 -1.84 -2.12 -0.67
CA VAL A 432 -2.31 -1.05 -1.57
C VAL A 432 -1.98 0.32 -0.98
N LEU A 433 -2.24 0.50 0.32
CA LEU A 433 -1.91 1.73 1.04
C LEU A 433 -0.38 1.94 1.07
N GLY A 434 0.40 0.93 1.47
CA GLY A 434 1.88 1.00 1.49
C GLY A 434 2.52 1.36 0.15
N ALA A 435 1.89 1.05 -0.99
CA ALA A 435 2.39 1.44 -2.30
C ALA A 435 1.91 2.82 -2.81
N ARG A 436 0.91 3.45 -2.15
CA ARG A 436 0.14 4.56 -2.76
C ARG A 436 -0.22 5.74 -1.85
N ILE A 437 -0.30 5.57 -0.53
CA ILE A 437 -0.68 6.67 0.38
C ILE A 437 0.47 7.66 0.58
N ILE A 438 0.25 8.93 0.29
CA ILE A 438 1.20 10.02 0.56
C ILE A 438 1.14 10.42 2.03
N SER A 439 -0.07 10.66 2.53
CA SER A 439 -0.28 11.04 3.91
C SER A 439 -1.65 10.61 4.42
N TYR A 440 -1.73 10.47 5.74
CA TYR A 440 -2.98 10.35 6.48
C TYR A 440 -3.15 11.58 7.39
N LEU A 441 -4.24 12.31 7.19
CA LEU A 441 -4.55 13.55 7.90
C LEU A 441 -5.75 13.32 8.81
N ASN A 442 -5.51 13.31 10.12
CA ASN A 442 -6.50 13.04 11.15
C ASN A 442 -7.11 14.35 11.67
N VAL A 443 -8.44 14.40 11.75
CA VAL A 443 -9.19 15.39 12.53
C VAL A 443 -10.27 14.67 13.31
N ASP A 444 -9.87 14.13 14.45
CA ASP A 444 -10.69 13.49 15.48
C ASP A 444 -11.61 14.55 16.11
N ILE A 445 -11.16 15.30 17.12
CA ILE A 445 -11.79 16.51 17.61
C ILE A 445 -11.27 17.71 16.80
N ALA A 446 -12.13 18.41 16.05
CA ALA A 446 -11.72 19.62 15.33
C ALA A 446 -11.43 20.80 16.28
N VAL A 447 -12.26 20.96 17.32
CA VAL A 447 -12.20 22.10 18.24
C VAL A 447 -12.45 21.63 19.68
N GLU A 448 -11.38 21.56 20.44
CA GLU A 448 -11.34 21.36 21.90
C GLU A 448 -11.41 22.71 22.65
N GLY A 449 -11.00 23.80 21.99
CA GLY A 449 -11.01 25.16 22.53
C GLY A 449 -10.64 26.19 21.46
N ASN A 450 -10.76 27.48 21.80
CA ASN A 450 -10.73 28.59 20.84
C ASN A 450 -9.43 29.44 20.87
N TYR A 451 -8.31 28.90 21.38
CA TYR A 451 -7.11 29.69 21.63
C TYR A 451 -6.08 29.66 20.49
N LYS A 452 -5.69 28.45 20.05
CA LYS A 452 -4.65 28.20 19.04
C LYS A 452 -4.87 26.88 18.32
N LEU A 453 -4.22 26.74 17.16
CA LEU A 453 -4.02 25.45 16.51
C LEU A 453 -2.98 24.63 17.31
N ARG A 454 -3.23 23.32 17.45
CA ARG A 454 -2.30 22.31 17.97
C ARG A 454 -2.13 21.24 16.89
N VAL A 455 -0.89 20.89 16.58
CA VAL A 455 -0.56 19.83 15.61
C VAL A 455 0.48 18.87 16.19
N ASN A 456 0.23 17.57 16.01
CA ASN A 456 1.24 16.52 16.13
C ASN A 456 1.43 15.92 14.73
N THR A 457 2.67 15.76 14.25
CA THR A 457 2.90 15.36 12.85
C THR A 457 4.19 14.58 12.64
N SER A 458 4.18 13.69 11.65
CA SER A 458 5.41 13.18 11.02
C SER A 458 6.29 14.35 10.56
N PRO A 459 7.63 14.30 10.75
CA PRO A 459 8.52 15.41 10.44
C PRO A 459 8.43 15.90 8.98
N LEU A 460 8.16 14.99 8.04
CA LEU A 460 8.05 15.30 6.62
C LEU A 460 6.96 16.32 6.27
N LEU A 461 5.88 16.38 7.06
CA LEU A 461 4.74 17.27 6.85
C LEU A 461 4.87 18.62 7.57
N PHE A 462 5.94 18.85 8.35
CA PHE A 462 6.08 20.06 9.17
C PHE A 462 6.00 21.36 8.33
N ASP A 463 6.77 21.46 7.25
CA ASP A 463 6.84 22.71 6.46
C ASP A 463 5.52 23.02 5.75
N ILE A 464 4.85 22.01 5.17
CA ILE A 464 3.58 22.19 4.48
C ILE A 464 2.43 22.53 5.45
N VAL A 465 2.50 22.08 6.72
CA VAL A 465 1.61 22.54 7.81
C VAL A 465 1.84 24.03 8.09
N ILE A 466 3.09 24.47 8.15
CA ILE A 466 3.44 25.88 8.33
C ILE A 466 2.92 26.72 7.16
N GLU A 467 3.14 26.31 5.91
CA GLU A 467 2.63 27.02 4.73
C GLU A 467 1.09 27.08 4.70
N ALA A 468 0.39 25.97 4.97
CA ALA A 468 -1.07 25.97 5.06
C ALA A 468 -1.57 26.97 6.13
N SER A 469 -0.91 27.05 7.29
CA SER A 469 -1.28 27.99 8.36
C SER A 469 -1.07 29.47 8.00
N LYS A 470 -0.16 29.79 7.07
CA LYS A 470 0.06 31.15 6.54
C LYS A 470 -0.99 31.56 5.50
N MET A 471 -1.65 30.61 4.86
CA MET A 471 -2.65 30.87 3.81
C MET A 471 -4.06 31.08 4.37
N VAL A 472 -4.30 30.72 5.64
CA VAL A 472 -5.63 30.62 6.23
C VAL A 472 -5.86 31.75 7.25
N PRO A 473 -6.99 32.48 7.20
CA PRO A 473 -7.32 33.50 8.20
C PRO A 473 -7.45 32.94 9.61
N SER A 474 -6.97 33.69 10.61
CA SER A 474 -7.17 33.34 12.03
C SER A 474 -8.66 33.28 12.38
N ALA A 475 -9.04 32.30 13.22
CA ALA A 475 -10.39 32.19 13.77
C ALA A 475 -10.76 33.38 14.69
N TYR A 476 -9.77 34.00 15.33
CA TYR A 476 -9.96 35.05 16.33
C TYR A 476 -8.88 36.15 16.22
N ASP A 477 -9.38 37.40 16.18
CA ASP A 477 -8.73 38.71 16.30
C ASP A 477 -7.67 39.19 15.29
N LEU A 478 -7.72 40.52 15.09
CA LEU A 478 -6.97 41.38 14.17
C LEU A 478 -7.19 41.13 12.67
N ALA A 479 -7.77 42.15 12.00
CA ALA A 479 -8.05 42.13 10.58
C ALA A 479 -6.78 41.86 9.75
N GLY A 480 -6.80 40.77 8.97
CA GLY A 480 -5.68 40.36 8.11
C GLY A 480 -4.67 39.41 8.75
N GLN A 481 -4.85 38.94 10.00
CA GLN A 481 -3.97 37.92 10.59
C GLN A 481 -4.32 36.49 10.14
N THR A 482 -3.27 35.68 10.00
CA THR A 482 -3.33 34.27 9.61
C THR A 482 -3.30 33.34 10.84
N VAL A 483 -3.61 32.06 10.65
CA VAL A 483 -3.42 31.03 11.69
C VAL A 483 -1.97 31.00 12.17
N TYR A 484 -1.01 31.14 11.24
CA TYR A 484 0.42 31.22 11.56
C TYR A 484 0.77 32.40 12.48
N ASP A 485 0.27 33.61 12.19
CA ASP A 485 0.53 34.80 13.00
C ASP A 485 0.00 34.64 14.43
N ARG A 486 -1.23 34.12 14.54
CA ARG A 486 -1.86 33.81 15.82
C ARG A 486 -1.02 32.77 16.59
N TRP A 487 -0.58 31.70 15.92
CA TRP A 487 0.20 30.63 16.54
C TRP A 487 1.58 31.12 17.02
N MET A 488 2.30 31.87 16.19
CA MET A 488 3.58 32.51 16.56
C MET A 488 3.46 33.52 17.71
N LYS A 489 2.29 34.14 17.89
CA LYS A 489 2.03 35.06 19.01
C LYS A 489 1.84 34.35 20.34
N VAL A 490 1.34 33.11 20.34
CA VAL A 490 0.88 32.41 21.57
C VAL A 490 1.67 31.16 21.95
N ASP A 491 2.38 30.54 21.00
CA ASP A 491 3.06 29.26 21.21
C ASP A 491 4.24 29.11 20.22
N ARG A 492 5.19 30.03 20.32
CA ARG A 492 6.43 30.05 19.56
C ARG A 492 7.50 29.22 20.27
N ASN A 493 8.14 28.33 19.54
CA ASN A 493 9.34 27.64 19.97
C ASN A 493 10.53 28.62 19.94
N ASN A 494 11.06 28.96 21.12
CA ASN A 494 12.16 29.92 21.27
C ASN A 494 13.51 29.43 20.72
N ILE A 495 13.66 28.13 20.42
CA ILE A 495 14.89 27.55 19.87
C ILE A 495 14.87 27.62 18.34
N THR A 496 13.78 27.16 17.71
CA THR A 496 13.68 27.12 16.24
C THR A 496 13.16 28.41 15.62
N ASN A 497 12.53 29.29 16.42
CA ASN A 497 11.81 30.48 15.94
C ASN A 497 10.61 30.14 15.03
N GLU A 498 9.91 29.06 15.34
CA GLU A 498 8.76 28.54 14.59
C GLU A 498 7.60 28.23 15.55
N PRO A 499 6.37 27.97 15.07
CA PRO A 499 5.31 27.46 15.91
C PRO A 499 5.70 26.14 16.58
N ASN A 500 5.25 25.95 17.81
CA ASN A 500 5.56 24.75 18.57
C ASN A 500 4.69 23.57 18.08
N ILE A 501 5.32 22.66 17.34
CA ILE A 501 4.70 21.46 16.77
C ILE A 501 5.41 20.24 17.36
N ASN A 502 4.63 19.23 17.76
CA ASN A 502 5.20 17.96 18.24
C ASN A 502 5.58 17.08 17.05
N TYR A 503 6.83 16.62 17.01
CA TYR A 503 7.29 15.63 16.05
C TYR A 503 6.89 14.23 16.50
N GLY A 504 6.20 13.50 15.62
CA GLY A 504 5.82 12.11 15.81
C GLY A 504 4.38 11.91 16.25
N LEU A 505 3.89 10.71 15.95
CA LEU A 505 2.58 10.17 16.28
C LEU A 505 2.79 8.73 16.71
N ALA A 506 2.13 8.28 17.78
CA ALA A 506 2.25 6.91 18.28
C ALA A 506 0.93 6.15 18.18
N ALA A 507 -0.02 6.48 19.06
CA ALA A 507 -1.36 5.90 19.13
C ALA A 507 -2.32 6.86 19.85
N GLY A 508 -3.61 6.54 19.87
CA GLY A 508 -4.66 7.30 20.55
C GLY A 508 -5.57 8.11 19.63
N SER A 509 -5.57 7.80 18.33
CA SER A 509 -6.64 8.06 17.36
C SER A 509 -6.29 7.28 16.07
N ASP A 510 -7.14 7.34 15.04
CA ASP A 510 -7.09 6.51 13.82
C ASP A 510 -5.78 6.57 13.01
N TYR A 511 -4.91 7.56 13.21
CA TYR A 511 -3.59 7.64 12.56
C TYR A 511 -2.64 6.48 12.95
N PHE A 512 -2.92 5.75 14.04
CA PHE A 512 -2.10 4.65 14.54
C PHE A 512 -1.72 3.66 13.43
N SER A 513 -2.70 3.08 12.73
CA SER A 513 -2.46 2.02 11.75
C SER A 513 -1.70 2.53 10.52
N PHE A 514 -1.98 3.78 10.12
CA PHE A 514 -1.27 4.45 9.01
C PHE A 514 0.21 4.69 9.33
N VAL A 515 0.56 5.07 10.57
CA VAL A 515 1.96 5.23 11.01
C VAL A 515 2.62 3.87 11.24
N GLN A 516 1.98 2.98 12.01
CA GLN A 516 2.61 1.77 12.56
C GLN A 516 2.58 0.57 11.61
N LEU A 517 1.55 0.41 10.77
CA LEU A 517 1.44 -0.74 9.85
C LEU A 517 1.86 -0.39 8.43
N VAL A 518 1.66 0.87 8.02
CA VAL A 518 1.88 1.35 6.64
C VAL A 518 3.09 2.28 6.52
N GLY A 519 3.46 3.01 7.58
CA GLY A 519 4.54 4.00 7.53
C GLY A 519 4.21 5.19 6.64
N ALA A 520 2.96 5.65 6.69
CA ALA A 520 2.52 6.88 6.02
C ALA A 520 2.86 8.09 6.89
N SER A 521 3.43 9.15 6.29
CA SER A 521 3.57 10.43 6.98
C SER A 521 2.20 10.94 7.38
N SER A 522 1.98 11.13 8.68
CA SER A 522 0.65 11.37 9.22
C SER A 522 0.59 12.64 10.08
N MET A 523 -0.61 13.15 10.31
CA MET A 523 -0.85 14.32 11.16
C MET A 523 -2.12 14.13 12.01
N ASP A 524 -2.13 14.67 13.23
CA ASP A 524 -3.33 14.97 14.01
C ASP A 524 -3.37 16.48 14.32
N ALA A 525 -4.49 17.14 14.03
CA ALA A 525 -4.65 18.58 14.23
C ALA A 525 -5.98 18.93 14.90
N ARG A 526 -5.94 19.83 15.88
CA ARG A 526 -7.12 20.36 16.58
C ARG A 526 -6.92 21.80 17.06
N TYR A 527 -7.99 22.58 17.13
CA TYR A 527 -7.99 23.84 17.87
C TYR A 527 -8.13 23.53 19.36
N THR A 528 -7.32 24.15 20.23
CA THR A 528 -7.28 23.84 21.68
C THR A 528 -7.46 25.11 22.54
N PHE A 529 -7.67 24.93 23.83
CA PHE A 529 -8.00 26.00 24.80
C PHE A 529 -6.76 26.76 25.32
N ASP A 530 -6.97 27.91 25.98
CA ASP A 530 -5.90 28.69 26.59
C ASP A 530 -5.51 28.10 27.95
N PRO A 531 -4.29 27.57 28.15
CA PRO A 531 -3.89 26.98 29.41
C PRO A 531 -3.76 28.01 30.56
N ASN A 532 -3.70 29.32 30.25
CA ASN A 532 -3.69 30.37 31.26
C ASN A 532 -5.09 30.66 31.82
N ILE A 533 -6.14 30.40 31.03
CA ILE A 533 -7.55 30.57 31.43
C ILE A 533 -8.08 29.29 32.08
N HIS A 534 -7.69 28.14 31.55
CA HIS A 534 -8.30 26.84 31.88
C HIS A 534 -7.40 25.90 32.70
N GLY A 535 -6.15 26.29 32.95
CA GLY A 535 -5.13 25.39 33.47
C GLY A 535 -4.63 24.40 32.39
N ASN A 536 -3.92 23.37 32.80
CA ASN A 536 -3.44 22.31 31.89
C ASN A 536 -4.10 20.96 32.23
N PRO A 537 -5.43 20.81 32.07
CA PRO A 537 -6.11 19.54 32.22
C PRO A 537 -5.64 18.58 31.11
N GLY A 538 -5.59 17.28 31.39
CA GLY A 538 -5.05 16.29 30.43
C GLY A 538 -5.92 16.03 29.20
N SER A 539 -7.15 16.54 29.20
CA SER A 539 -8.15 16.59 28.13
C SER A 539 -9.19 17.65 28.54
N TYR A 540 -10.13 18.02 27.66
CA TYR A 540 -11.23 18.89 28.03
C TYR A 540 -12.14 18.26 29.12
N PRO A 541 -12.82 19.07 29.96
CA PRO A 541 -13.41 18.56 31.20
C PRO A 541 -14.55 17.56 31.07
N LEU A 542 -15.29 17.55 29.95
CA LEU A 542 -16.52 16.74 29.77
C LEU A 542 -16.30 15.47 28.92
N TYR A 543 -15.06 15.16 28.59
CA TYR A 543 -14.63 14.00 27.79
C TYR A 543 -15.27 12.67 28.22
N HIS A 544 -15.89 11.99 27.25
CA HIS A 544 -16.65 10.73 27.31
C HIS A 544 -17.81 10.72 28.33
N THR A 545 -18.45 11.86 28.56
CA THR A 545 -19.65 11.97 29.42
C THR A 545 -20.93 12.15 28.60
N SER A 546 -22.10 12.04 29.26
CA SER A 546 -23.37 12.44 28.64
C SER A 546 -23.51 13.95 28.39
N TYR A 547 -22.53 14.77 28.77
CA TYR A 547 -22.55 16.24 28.64
C TYR A 547 -21.89 16.77 27.37
N GLU A 548 -21.32 15.88 26.54
CA GLU A 548 -20.83 16.22 25.21
C GLU A 548 -21.97 16.45 24.23
N VAL A 549 -22.62 17.61 24.35
CA VAL A 549 -23.83 17.96 23.61
C VAL A 549 -23.64 19.23 22.78
N PHE A 550 -24.41 19.38 21.70
CA PHE A 550 -24.34 20.56 20.82
C PHE A 550 -24.44 21.89 21.57
N SER A 551 -25.31 21.99 22.58
CA SER A 551 -25.50 23.22 23.35
C SER A 551 -24.27 23.61 24.17
N MET A 552 -23.45 22.66 24.62
CA MET A 552 -22.17 22.94 25.28
C MET A 552 -21.15 23.53 24.28
N MET A 553 -21.05 22.97 23.06
CA MET A 553 -20.18 23.52 22.01
C MET A 553 -20.59 24.96 21.68
N LYS A 554 -21.88 25.17 21.41
CA LYS A 554 -22.49 26.47 21.04
C LYS A 554 -22.42 27.51 22.16
N LYS A 555 -22.41 27.10 23.44
CA LYS A 555 -22.42 28.02 24.60
C LYS A 555 -21.02 28.38 25.10
N PHE A 556 -20.05 27.45 25.04
CA PHE A 556 -18.80 27.59 25.78
C PHE A 556 -17.51 27.56 24.95
N ILE A 557 -17.52 26.91 23.78
CA ILE A 557 -16.28 26.55 23.07
C ILE A 557 -16.14 27.35 21.77
N ASP A 558 -17.06 27.21 20.84
CA ASP A 558 -17.03 27.93 19.55
C ASP A 558 -18.43 28.41 19.14
N PRO A 559 -18.98 29.46 19.80
CA PRO A 559 -20.36 29.90 19.59
C PRO A 559 -20.70 30.29 18.15
N ASP A 560 -19.74 30.85 17.41
CA ASP A 560 -19.91 31.31 16.03
C ASP A 560 -19.33 30.33 14.99
N PHE A 561 -18.88 29.14 15.43
CA PHE A 561 -18.24 28.11 14.59
C PHE A 561 -17.08 28.67 13.75
N THR A 562 -16.30 29.61 14.30
CA THR A 562 -15.18 30.25 13.59
C THR A 562 -13.92 29.40 13.67
N ALA A 563 -13.63 28.76 14.81
CA ALA A 563 -12.52 27.81 14.91
C ALA A 563 -12.76 26.58 14.02
N HIS A 564 -13.99 26.06 13.98
CA HIS A 564 -14.30 24.94 13.08
C HIS A 564 -14.15 25.32 11.61
N ARG A 565 -14.63 26.51 11.20
CA ARG A 565 -14.44 27.01 9.83
C ARG A 565 -12.95 27.14 9.50
N THR A 566 -12.17 27.76 10.38
CA THR A 566 -10.72 27.91 10.19
C THR A 566 -10.01 26.54 10.15
N MET A 567 -10.45 25.55 10.92
CA MET A 567 -9.95 24.17 10.83
C MET A 567 -10.25 23.54 9.47
N GLY A 568 -11.50 23.63 8.98
CA GLY A 568 -11.88 23.13 7.65
C GLY A 568 -11.12 23.84 6.51
N GLN A 569 -10.91 25.15 6.63
CA GLN A 569 -10.07 25.93 5.71
C GLN A 569 -8.61 25.45 5.74
N PHE A 570 -8.01 25.31 6.92
CA PHE A 570 -6.64 24.84 7.11
C PHE A 570 -6.41 23.44 6.53
N MET A 571 -7.29 22.50 6.87
CA MET A 571 -7.14 21.11 6.44
C MET A 571 -7.37 20.94 4.94
N GLY A 572 -8.33 21.65 4.34
CA GLY A 572 -8.52 21.59 2.89
C GLY A 572 -7.43 22.31 2.10
N VAL A 573 -6.87 23.43 2.60
CA VAL A 573 -5.67 24.04 2.01
C VAL A 573 -4.49 23.08 2.05
N LEU A 574 -4.27 22.38 3.17
CA LEU A 574 -3.25 21.35 3.30
C LEU A 574 -3.44 20.20 2.29
N ILE A 575 -4.68 19.72 2.10
CA ILE A 575 -5.02 18.72 1.08
C ILE A 575 -4.76 19.24 -0.33
N LEU A 576 -5.10 20.50 -0.64
CA LEU A 576 -4.82 21.10 -1.95
C LEU A 576 -3.31 21.24 -2.20
N LEU A 577 -2.53 21.72 -1.24
CA LEU A 577 -1.08 21.83 -1.35
C LEU A 577 -0.42 20.45 -1.62
N LEU A 578 -0.90 19.40 -0.95
CA LEU A 578 -0.45 18.01 -1.16
C LEU A 578 -0.92 17.41 -2.50
N SER A 579 -2.12 17.78 -2.98
CA SER A 579 -2.76 17.14 -4.13
C SER A 579 -2.52 17.83 -5.47
N GLU A 580 -2.21 19.12 -5.48
CA GLU A 580 -2.07 19.90 -6.71
C GLU A 580 -0.62 20.13 -7.15
N THR A 581 0.33 20.27 -6.21
CA THR A 581 1.72 20.58 -6.58
C THR A 581 2.43 19.40 -7.27
N PRO A 582 3.13 19.60 -8.40
CA PRO A 582 3.82 18.52 -9.10
C PRO A 582 4.84 17.80 -8.21
N VAL A 583 5.75 18.54 -7.60
CA VAL A 583 6.70 18.04 -6.59
C VAL A 583 6.05 18.12 -5.21
N LEU A 584 6.13 17.04 -4.43
CA LEU A 584 5.65 17.00 -3.06
C LEU A 584 6.52 17.88 -2.16
N GLN A 585 5.89 18.79 -1.42
CA GLN A 585 6.55 19.73 -0.50
C GLN A 585 6.84 19.08 0.87
N LEU A 586 7.47 17.90 0.85
CA LEU A 586 7.89 17.16 2.04
C LEU A 586 9.38 17.39 2.30
N ASN A 587 9.75 17.69 3.55
CA ASN A 587 11.13 18.04 3.88
C ASN A 587 11.84 16.98 4.73
N VAL A 588 12.76 16.25 4.09
CA VAL A 588 13.55 15.18 4.72
C VAL A 588 14.49 15.68 5.83
N THR A 589 14.93 16.95 5.82
CA THR A 589 15.85 17.46 6.86
C THR A 589 15.17 17.71 8.20
N ARG A 590 13.83 17.82 8.23
CA ARG A 590 13.04 17.85 9.48
C ARG A 590 13.21 16.55 10.28
N TYR A 591 13.40 15.42 9.60
CA TYR A 591 13.68 14.15 10.27
C TYR A 591 15.02 14.18 11.04
N THR A 592 16.04 14.88 10.53
CA THR A 592 17.31 15.05 11.26
C THR A 592 17.07 15.76 12.60
N PHE A 593 16.32 16.86 12.58
CA PHE A 593 16.01 17.60 13.80
C PHE A 593 15.26 16.72 14.81
N ALA A 594 14.22 16.02 14.34
CA ALA A 594 13.40 15.17 15.19
C ALA A 594 14.17 13.96 15.76
N LEU A 595 15.07 13.34 14.99
CA LEU A 595 15.98 12.28 15.44
C LEU A 595 16.98 12.79 16.49
N ARG A 596 17.58 13.97 16.28
CA ARG A 596 18.50 14.60 17.26
C ARG A 596 17.77 14.97 18.54
N GLN A 597 16.60 15.60 18.46
CA GLN A 597 15.77 15.96 19.61
C GLN A 597 15.38 14.70 20.41
N THR A 598 14.91 13.67 19.72
CA THR A 598 14.57 12.35 20.29
C THR A 598 15.75 11.75 21.04
N MET A 599 16.91 11.61 20.38
CA MET A 599 18.11 11.01 20.99
C MET A 599 18.58 11.79 22.22
N ASN A 600 18.52 13.13 22.18
CA ASN A 600 18.92 13.99 23.30
C ASN A 600 17.95 13.91 24.50
N ASN A 601 16.70 13.46 24.29
CA ASN A 601 15.73 13.25 25.37
C ASN A 601 15.91 11.90 26.11
N LEU A 602 16.78 11.01 25.60
CA LEU A 602 17.07 9.72 26.25
C LEU A 602 17.88 9.94 27.55
N LYS A 603 17.29 9.58 28.69
CA LYS A 603 17.90 9.73 30.01
C LYS A 603 18.88 8.59 30.31
N ILE A 604 20.07 8.66 29.72
CA ILE A 604 21.13 7.65 29.90
C ILE A 604 22.33 8.22 30.69
N ASN A 605 22.87 7.42 31.62
CA ASN A 605 23.93 7.86 32.53
C ASN A 605 25.29 8.06 31.85
N ASP A 606 25.61 7.23 30.87
CA ASP A 606 26.80 7.36 30.01
C ASP A 606 26.33 7.64 28.59
N SER A 607 26.52 8.87 28.13
CA SER A 607 26.08 9.30 26.79
C SER A 607 26.95 8.76 25.66
N THR A 608 28.13 8.19 25.94
CA THR A 608 29.05 7.68 24.90
C THR A 608 28.50 6.44 24.19
N ILE A 609 27.61 5.69 24.85
CA ILE A 609 26.88 4.55 24.26
C ILE A 609 25.99 4.97 23.07
N LEU A 610 25.58 6.25 23.01
CA LEU A 610 24.80 6.81 21.90
C LEU A 610 25.66 7.25 20.70
N ASN A 611 26.99 7.17 20.78
CA ASN A 611 27.88 7.59 19.70
C ASN A 611 27.62 6.89 18.34
N PRO A 612 27.32 5.57 18.26
CA PRO A 612 26.96 4.92 16.99
C PRO A 612 25.70 5.51 16.36
N LEU A 613 24.66 5.76 17.16
CA LEU A 613 23.40 6.33 16.73
C LEU A 613 23.55 7.80 16.34
N ARG A 614 24.31 8.59 17.12
CA ARG A 614 24.66 9.99 16.79
C ARG A 614 25.36 10.06 15.44
N SER A 615 26.36 9.21 15.22
CA SER A 615 27.06 9.12 13.94
C SER A 615 26.15 8.71 12.79
N ALA A 616 25.19 7.80 13.00
CA ALA A 616 24.20 7.43 11.98
C ALA A 616 23.26 8.60 11.64
N ILE A 617 22.84 9.39 12.64
CA ILE A 617 22.04 10.60 12.44
C ILE A 617 22.83 11.69 11.71
N ASP A 618 24.14 11.83 11.97
CA ASP A 618 25.01 12.77 11.26
C ASP A 618 25.31 12.34 9.81
N ASP A 619 25.31 11.04 9.52
CA ASP A 619 25.38 10.52 8.15
C ASP A 619 24.05 10.75 7.41
N PHE A 620 22.92 10.49 8.07
CA PHE A 620 21.59 10.84 7.56
C PHE A 620 21.46 12.33 7.26
N ASP A 621 21.95 13.22 8.13
CA ASP A 621 21.88 14.67 7.96
C ASP A 621 22.53 15.14 6.66
N LYS A 622 23.76 14.68 6.39
CA LYS A 622 24.50 15.00 5.15
C LYS A 622 23.70 14.55 3.93
N THR A 623 23.22 13.31 3.94
CA THR A 623 22.49 12.71 2.83
C THR A 623 21.12 13.37 2.60
N ALA A 624 20.41 13.75 3.69
CA ALA A 624 19.16 14.50 3.64
C ALA A 624 19.36 15.93 3.08
N GLN A 625 20.44 16.62 3.48
CA GLN A 625 20.81 17.90 2.90
C GLN A 625 21.14 17.77 1.40
N ASP A 626 21.89 16.74 1.01
CA ASP A 626 22.24 16.49 -0.39
C ASP A 626 21.02 16.17 -1.25
N PHE A 627 20.03 15.45 -0.72
CA PHE A 627 18.74 15.22 -1.36
C PHE A 627 17.97 16.52 -1.60
N VAL A 628 17.89 17.42 -0.60
CA VAL A 628 17.26 18.74 -0.75
C VAL A 628 18.07 19.69 -1.66
N ARG A 629 19.38 19.50 -1.80
CA ARG A 629 20.17 20.23 -2.79
C ARG A 629 19.86 19.76 -4.22
N ARG A 630 19.65 18.46 -4.44
CA ARG A 630 19.30 17.91 -5.76
C ARG A 630 17.92 18.37 -6.25
N SER A 631 16.92 18.46 -5.39
CA SER A 631 15.57 18.90 -5.79
C SER A 631 15.49 20.35 -6.29
N LYS A 632 16.51 21.17 -6.03
CA LYS A 632 16.63 22.54 -6.56
C LYS A 632 17.21 22.62 -7.98
N VAL A 633 17.76 21.52 -8.48
CA VAL A 633 18.41 21.42 -9.82
C VAL A 633 17.87 20.27 -10.67
N MET A 634 16.84 19.57 -10.18
CA MET A 634 16.12 18.55 -10.95
C MET A 634 15.35 19.19 -12.12
N ASP A 635 15.22 18.45 -13.21
CA ASP A 635 14.35 18.83 -14.33
C ASP A 635 12.87 18.70 -13.90
N THR A 636 12.23 19.84 -13.66
CA THR A 636 10.81 19.95 -13.28
C THR A 636 9.88 20.08 -14.49
N GLU A 637 10.41 20.10 -15.72
CA GLU A 637 9.61 19.98 -16.95
C GLU A 637 9.38 18.50 -17.32
N ASN A 638 10.12 17.57 -16.71
CA ASN A 638 9.97 16.14 -16.91
C ASN A 638 9.14 15.46 -15.80
N PRO A 639 7.90 14.99 -16.10
CA PRO A 639 7.01 14.42 -15.09
C PRO A 639 7.52 13.08 -14.52
N TYR A 640 8.43 12.38 -15.21
CA TYR A 640 9.01 11.12 -14.76
C TYR A 640 10.04 11.33 -13.65
N ILE A 641 10.86 12.39 -13.76
CA ILE A 641 11.82 12.79 -12.72
C ILE A 641 11.07 13.27 -11.47
N ILE A 642 10.03 14.09 -11.67
CA ILE A 642 9.11 14.50 -10.58
C ILE A 642 8.51 13.28 -9.87
N ARG A 643 7.97 12.30 -10.61
CA ARG A 643 7.35 11.12 -10.03
C ARG A 643 8.35 10.23 -9.30
N ALA A 644 9.54 10.02 -9.85
CA ALA A 644 10.62 9.29 -9.18
C ALA A 644 11.00 9.97 -7.85
N TYR A 645 11.18 11.30 -7.84
CA TYR A 645 11.49 12.07 -6.64
C TYR A 645 10.36 12.00 -5.58
N ASN A 646 9.10 12.15 -6.00
CA ASN A 646 7.93 12.02 -5.11
C ASN A 646 7.84 10.63 -4.48
N ASP A 647 8.11 9.58 -5.25
CA ASP A 647 8.07 8.21 -4.76
C ASP A 647 9.23 7.92 -3.79
N GLN A 648 10.34 8.66 -3.83
CA GLN A 648 11.44 8.56 -2.86
C GLN A 648 11.09 9.21 -1.52
N LEU A 649 10.47 10.40 -1.56
CA LEU A 649 9.90 11.04 -0.37
C LEU A 649 8.91 10.10 0.35
N LEU A 650 8.11 9.37 -0.43
CA LEU A 650 7.13 8.40 0.06
C LEU A 650 7.75 7.22 0.83
N GLN A 651 8.90 6.72 0.39
CA GLN A 651 9.54 5.54 1.01
C GLN A 651 10.29 5.88 2.29
N LEU A 652 10.56 7.17 2.57
CA LEU A 652 11.39 7.55 3.72
C LEU A 652 10.76 7.15 5.06
N GLU A 653 9.49 7.51 5.28
CA GLU A 653 8.76 7.18 6.51
C GLU A 653 8.63 5.65 6.67
N ARG A 654 8.41 4.93 5.56
CA ARG A 654 8.32 3.46 5.52
C ARG A 654 9.62 2.75 5.87
N ALA A 655 10.76 3.37 5.57
CA ALA A 655 12.07 2.81 5.90
C ALA A 655 12.35 2.75 7.42
N PHE A 656 11.54 3.42 8.24
CA PHE A 656 11.59 3.31 9.71
C PHE A 656 10.72 2.17 10.29
N LEU A 657 10.03 1.37 9.48
CA LEU A 657 9.25 0.23 9.97
C LEU A 657 10.11 -1.02 10.20
N ASN A 658 10.16 -1.50 11.45
CA ASN A 658 10.65 -2.83 11.79
C ASN A 658 9.53 -3.87 11.58
N PRO A 659 9.64 -4.78 10.59
CA PRO A 659 8.59 -5.77 10.33
C PRO A 659 8.34 -6.75 11.50
N LEU A 660 9.26 -6.83 12.47
CA LEU A 660 9.13 -7.65 13.69
C LEU A 660 8.35 -6.95 14.83
N GLY A 661 8.01 -5.66 14.69
CA GLY A 661 7.42 -4.85 15.75
C GLY A 661 8.42 -4.36 16.79
N GLN A 662 7.93 -3.95 17.96
CA GLN A 662 8.77 -3.59 19.11
C GLN A 662 9.27 -4.85 19.85
N ASP A 663 8.38 -5.82 20.06
CA ASP A 663 8.66 -7.11 20.68
C ASP A 663 7.56 -8.16 20.36
N SER A 664 7.68 -9.35 20.95
CA SER A 664 6.75 -10.48 20.74
C SER A 664 5.31 -10.27 21.20
N ASP A 665 5.06 -9.33 22.11
CA ASP A 665 3.73 -8.92 22.59
C ASP A 665 3.27 -7.59 21.93
N HIS A 666 4.12 -6.92 21.14
CA HIS A 666 3.83 -5.63 20.48
C HIS A 666 4.28 -5.65 19.01
N THR A 667 3.70 -6.59 18.25
CA THR A 667 4.03 -6.81 16.83
C THR A 667 3.37 -5.81 15.86
N ASP A 668 2.37 -5.07 16.35
CA ASP A 668 1.61 -4.03 15.67
C ASP A 668 2.34 -2.67 15.64
N PHE A 669 3.09 -2.35 16.71
CA PHE A 669 3.95 -1.17 16.78
C PHE A 669 5.28 -1.40 16.04
N LYS A 670 5.41 -0.92 14.79
CA LYS A 670 6.59 -1.18 13.96
C LYS A 670 7.50 0.02 13.75
N HIS A 671 7.02 1.24 13.95
CA HIS A 671 7.82 2.43 13.63
C HIS A 671 8.91 2.67 14.69
N ILE A 672 10.19 2.48 14.31
CA ILE A 672 11.32 2.46 15.27
C ILE A 672 11.61 3.82 15.94
N VAL A 673 11.26 4.93 15.29
CA VAL A 673 11.36 6.27 15.91
C VAL A 673 10.14 6.56 16.78
N TYR A 674 8.92 6.63 16.21
CA TYR A 674 7.71 7.03 16.93
C TYR A 674 6.78 5.85 17.23
N ALA A 675 6.70 5.44 18.48
CA ALA A 675 5.70 4.50 19.00
C ALA A 675 5.65 4.67 20.54
N PRO A 676 4.65 4.14 21.25
CA PRO A 676 4.61 4.28 22.70
C PRO A 676 5.58 3.32 23.39
N PRO A 677 6.09 3.66 24.59
CA PRO A 677 6.72 2.70 25.48
C PRO A 677 5.66 1.76 26.08
N LYS A 678 6.07 0.58 26.54
CA LYS A 678 5.18 -0.41 27.19
C LYS A 678 4.37 0.13 28.38
N THR A 679 4.85 1.20 29.00
CA THR A 679 4.31 1.76 30.25
C THR A 679 3.33 2.92 30.05
N ASN A 680 3.18 3.46 28.82
CA ASN A 680 2.21 4.52 28.54
C ASN A 680 1.82 4.56 27.06
N ARG A 681 0.67 3.97 26.72
CA ARG A 681 0.17 3.84 25.34
C ARG A 681 -0.15 5.17 24.63
N TYR A 682 -0.38 6.25 25.38
CA TYR A 682 -0.64 7.58 24.81
C TYR A 682 0.61 8.42 24.55
N ALA A 683 1.79 7.96 24.99
CA ALA A 683 3.00 8.76 24.85
C ALA A 683 3.64 8.56 23.46
N ALA A 684 3.61 9.59 22.61
CA ALA A 684 4.43 9.63 21.39
C ALA A 684 5.89 9.91 21.74
N LEU A 685 6.61 8.89 22.22
CA LEU A 685 8.04 8.98 22.53
C LEU A 685 8.89 8.56 21.34
N GLY A 686 10.09 9.15 21.27
CA GLY A 686 11.08 8.80 20.28
C GLY A 686 12.02 7.69 20.79
N PHE A 687 12.30 6.69 19.95
CA PHE A 687 13.02 5.44 20.29
C PHE A 687 12.47 4.72 21.53
N PRO A 688 11.18 4.34 21.55
CA PRO A 688 10.52 3.74 22.72
C PRO A 688 11.19 2.45 23.23
N THR A 689 11.71 1.60 22.34
CA THR A 689 12.40 0.37 22.76
C THR A 689 13.71 0.64 23.51
N ILE A 690 14.41 1.74 23.19
CA ILE A 690 15.57 2.20 23.97
C ILE A 690 15.12 2.73 25.33
N ILE A 691 13.97 3.42 25.41
CA ILE A 691 13.40 3.90 26.68
C ILE A 691 13.01 2.73 27.58
N ASP A 692 12.35 1.70 27.05
CA ASP A 692 11.99 0.49 27.80
C ASP A 692 13.24 -0.31 28.23
N ALA A 693 14.29 -0.36 27.40
CA ALA A 693 15.58 -0.95 27.76
C ALA A 693 16.32 -0.15 28.86
N ILE A 694 16.27 1.19 28.83
CA ILE A 694 16.80 2.04 29.91
C ILE A 694 16.01 1.79 31.20
N ALA A 695 14.68 1.62 31.12
CA ALA A 695 13.82 1.35 32.27
C ALA A 695 14.05 -0.05 32.89
N SER A 696 14.43 -1.05 32.10
CA SER A 696 14.80 -2.39 32.61
C SER A 696 16.17 -2.40 33.31
N GLY A 697 17.07 -1.50 32.92
CA GLY A 697 18.45 -1.44 33.41
C GLY A 697 19.39 -2.48 32.81
N ASP A 698 18.93 -3.30 31.85
CA ASP A 698 19.78 -4.28 31.17
C ASP A 698 20.67 -3.61 30.13
N LYS A 699 21.97 -3.53 30.43
CA LYS A 699 22.99 -2.98 29.54
C LYS A 699 23.09 -3.71 28.19
N THR A 700 22.78 -5.01 28.15
CA THR A 700 22.79 -5.79 26.91
C THR A 700 21.66 -5.31 26.01
N GLU A 701 20.46 -5.19 26.57
CA GLU A 701 19.29 -4.78 25.82
C GLU A 701 19.36 -3.32 25.38
N ILE A 702 19.92 -2.42 26.21
CA ILE A 702 20.19 -1.03 25.83
C ILE A 702 21.12 -1.00 24.59
N ASN A 703 22.20 -1.79 24.58
CA ASN A 703 23.10 -1.87 23.43
C ASN A 703 22.42 -2.47 22.19
N ASN A 704 21.60 -3.53 22.35
CA ASN A 704 20.85 -4.14 21.26
C ASN A 704 19.91 -3.14 20.59
N GLN A 705 19.11 -2.41 21.38
CA GLN A 705 18.13 -1.45 20.86
C GLN A 705 18.80 -0.22 20.22
N ILE A 706 19.94 0.23 20.76
CA ILE A 706 20.77 1.27 20.10
C ILE A 706 21.33 0.76 18.77
N ALA A 707 21.79 -0.49 18.69
CA ALA A 707 22.30 -1.09 17.45
C ALA A 707 21.20 -1.23 16.39
N ILE A 708 19.98 -1.64 16.79
CA ILE A 708 18.81 -1.70 15.91
C ILE A 708 18.48 -0.30 15.37
N ALA A 709 18.35 0.71 16.24
CA ALA A 709 18.07 2.08 15.82
C ALA A 709 19.17 2.63 14.87
N THR A 710 20.44 2.31 15.16
CA THR A 710 21.59 2.69 14.31
C THR A 710 21.51 2.04 12.93
N TYR A 711 21.17 0.75 12.84
CA TYR A 711 20.99 0.01 11.59
C TYR A 711 19.85 0.59 10.74
N PHE A 712 18.70 0.88 11.33
CA PHE A 712 17.58 1.48 10.60
C PHE A 712 17.94 2.87 10.08
N VAL A 713 18.50 3.75 10.93
CA VAL A 713 18.87 5.11 10.50
C VAL A 713 19.94 5.08 9.38
N ARG A 714 21.02 4.31 9.54
CA ARG A 714 22.12 4.29 8.55
C ARG A 714 21.84 3.39 7.34
N ASP A 715 21.56 2.12 7.55
CA ASP A 715 21.62 1.10 6.49
C ASP A 715 20.27 0.90 5.78
N LYS A 716 19.15 1.27 6.42
CA LYS A 716 17.83 1.33 5.74
C LYS A 716 17.54 2.71 5.17
N VAL A 717 17.58 3.74 6.02
CA VAL A 717 17.06 5.07 5.67
C VAL A 717 18.09 5.88 4.88
N THR A 718 19.32 6.06 5.37
CA THR A 718 20.35 6.82 4.63
C THR A 718 20.70 6.14 3.30
N GLU A 719 20.93 4.82 3.29
CA GLU A 719 21.26 4.10 2.04
C GLU A 719 20.09 4.08 1.03
N LEU A 720 18.83 4.25 1.46
CA LEU A 720 17.70 4.48 0.56
C LEU A 720 17.80 5.84 -0.14
N ILE A 721 18.08 6.92 0.62
CA ILE A 721 18.23 8.27 0.05
C ILE A 721 19.45 8.35 -0.90
N ASP A 722 20.54 7.65 -0.60
CA ASP A 722 21.77 7.67 -1.39
C ASP A 722 21.70 6.84 -2.69
N ARG A 723 21.12 5.63 -2.65
CA ARG A 723 21.05 4.72 -3.83
C ARG A 723 20.44 5.37 -5.06
N ILE A 724 19.48 6.26 -4.85
CA ILE A 724 18.77 7.06 -5.85
C ILE A 724 19.71 7.74 -6.85
N LYS A 725 20.88 8.22 -6.42
CA LYS A 725 21.84 8.93 -7.28
C LYS A 725 22.36 8.07 -8.45
N GLN A 726 22.29 6.74 -8.33
CA GLN A 726 22.67 5.80 -9.39
C GLN A 726 21.49 5.39 -10.29
N GLU A 727 20.26 5.57 -9.82
CA GLU A 727 19.03 5.24 -10.57
C GLU A 727 18.51 6.43 -11.37
N GLU A 728 18.68 7.65 -10.86
CA GLU A 728 18.34 8.91 -11.54
C GLU A 728 19.03 9.04 -12.91
N ASN A 729 20.34 8.73 -12.99
CA ASN A 729 21.07 8.71 -14.26
C ASN A 729 20.54 7.64 -15.24
N LYS A 730 20.23 6.43 -14.74
CA LYS A 730 19.68 5.35 -15.57
C LYS A 730 18.28 5.66 -16.08
N LEU A 731 17.45 6.32 -15.26
CA LEU A 731 16.13 6.82 -15.65
C LEU A 731 16.26 7.88 -16.74
N LEU A 732 17.24 8.78 -16.64
CA LEU A 732 17.53 9.77 -17.67
C LEU A 732 17.93 9.09 -19.00
N ASP A 733 18.83 8.10 -18.95
CA ASP A 733 19.26 7.32 -20.10
C ASP A 733 18.06 6.61 -20.78
N ILE A 734 17.22 5.92 -20.00
CA ILE A 734 16.03 5.21 -20.50
C ILE A 734 15.00 6.19 -21.10
N VAL A 735 14.76 7.35 -20.49
CA VAL A 735 13.83 8.35 -21.02
C VAL A 735 14.35 8.97 -22.32
N ASN A 736 15.66 9.20 -22.42
CA ASN A 736 16.30 9.69 -23.65
C ASN A 736 16.23 8.65 -24.78
N GLU A 737 16.48 7.37 -24.48
CA GLU A 737 16.35 6.25 -25.42
C GLU A 737 14.89 6.14 -25.94
N PHE A 738 13.91 6.20 -25.04
CA PHE A 738 12.48 6.19 -25.37
C PHE A 738 12.10 7.37 -26.29
N HIS A 739 12.61 8.58 -26.00
CA HIS A 739 12.32 9.75 -26.84
C HIS A 739 13.01 9.69 -28.22
N SER A 740 14.23 9.13 -28.31
CA SER A 740 14.89 8.89 -29.60
C SER A 740 14.07 7.93 -30.48
N THR A 741 13.46 6.92 -29.85
CA THR A 741 12.59 5.94 -30.52
C THR A 741 11.30 6.60 -31.01
N GLU A 742 10.71 7.50 -30.22
CA GLU A 742 9.52 8.28 -30.58
C GLU A 742 9.72 9.12 -31.85
N GLN A 743 10.83 9.86 -31.92
CA GLN A 743 11.16 10.66 -33.10
C GLN A 743 11.39 9.78 -34.34
N SER A 744 11.99 8.60 -34.16
CA SER A 744 12.18 7.62 -35.23
C SER A 744 10.82 7.14 -35.80
N LEU A 745 9.89 6.73 -34.94
CA LEU A 745 8.56 6.26 -35.39
C LEU A 745 7.72 7.37 -36.03
N ILE A 746 7.83 8.62 -35.57
CA ILE A 746 7.16 9.77 -36.20
C ILE A 746 7.71 10.01 -37.62
N LYS A 747 9.04 9.91 -37.80
CA LYS A 747 9.68 10.02 -39.12
C LYS A 747 9.25 8.89 -40.05
N GLU A 748 9.21 7.66 -39.55
CA GLU A 748 8.80 6.48 -40.32
C GLU A 748 7.33 6.54 -40.76
N LYS A 749 6.43 7.02 -39.88
CA LYS A 749 5.01 7.29 -40.20
C LYS A 749 4.86 8.19 -41.43
N ASN A 750 5.65 9.27 -41.47
CA ASN A 750 5.56 10.27 -42.54
C ASN A 750 6.05 9.72 -43.89
N ILE A 751 7.12 8.92 -43.89
CA ILE A 751 7.64 8.24 -45.10
C ILE A 751 6.59 7.28 -45.66
N ARG A 752 5.96 6.47 -44.79
CA ARG A 752 4.94 5.49 -45.20
C ARG A 752 3.67 6.15 -45.75
N LEU A 753 3.26 7.29 -45.20
CA LEU A 753 2.17 8.10 -45.75
C LEU A 753 2.48 8.66 -47.15
N GLN A 754 3.72 9.06 -47.42
CA GLN A 754 4.15 9.48 -48.76
C GLN A 754 4.11 8.32 -49.77
N ASN A 755 4.62 7.14 -49.40
CA ASN A 755 4.58 5.96 -50.27
C ASN A 755 3.14 5.54 -50.61
N LEU A 756 2.23 5.59 -49.63
CA LEU A 756 0.81 5.27 -49.83
C LEU A 756 0.13 6.19 -50.85
N ALA A 757 0.46 7.49 -50.85
CA ALA A 757 -0.06 8.46 -51.80
C ALA A 757 0.42 8.18 -53.24
N SER A 758 1.68 7.80 -53.41
CA SER A 758 2.25 7.39 -54.70
C SER A 758 1.55 6.15 -55.27
N ILE A 759 1.29 5.14 -54.42
CA ILE A 759 0.62 3.89 -54.84
C ILE A 759 -0.84 4.17 -55.25
N LYS A 760 -1.59 4.97 -54.48
CA LYS A 760 -2.96 5.39 -54.85
C LYS A 760 -3.01 6.10 -56.21
N THR A 761 -2.05 6.98 -56.46
CA THR A 761 -1.91 7.69 -57.74
C THR A 761 -1.68 6.71 -58.90
N PHE A 762 -0.82 5.72 -58.71
CA PHE A 762 -0.55 4.66 -59.70
C PHE A 762 -1.80 3.80 -59.99
N CYS A 763 -2.52 3.35 -58.96
CA CYS A 763 -3.75 2.56 -59.13
C CYS A 763 -4.83 3.32 -59.90
N SER A 764 -5.02 4.62 -59.62
CA SER A 764 -5.97 5.49 -60.33
C SER A 764 -5.65 5.59 -61.83
N ILE A 765 -4.38 5.83 -62.18
CA ILE A 765 -3.91 5.91 -63.57
C ILE A 765 -4.10 4.56 -64.30
N SER A 766 -3.87 3.43 -63.62
CA SER A 766 -4.06 2.10 -64.21
C SER A 766 -5.54 1.78 -64.45
N GLN A 767 -6.44 2.11 -63.52
CA GLN A 767 -7.89 1.96 -63.72
C GLN A 767 -8.40 2.82 -64.90
N GLU A 768 -7.90 4.05 -65.02
CA GLU A 768 -8.27 4.97 -66.11
C GLU A 768 -7.80 4.46 -67.48
N LYS A 769 -6.57 3.92 -67.57
CA LYS A 769 -6.06 3.27 -68.80
C LYS A 769 -6.78 1.97 -69.17
N LEU A 770 -7.33 1.23 -68.21
CA LEU A 770 -8.05 -0.02 -68.47
C LEU A 770 -9.50 0.20 -68.94
N ARG A 771 -10.06 1.41 -68.80
CA ARG A 771 -11.42 1.74 -69.26
C ARG A 771 -11.59 1.83 -70.78
N SER A 772 -10.50 1.81 -71.56
CA SER A 772 -10.54 1.93 -73.03
C SER A 772 -10.42 0.60 -73.79
N LYS A 773 -10.36 -0.54 -73.10
CA LYS A 773 -10.45 -1.88 -73.69
C LYS A 773 -11.83 -2.51 -73.42
N GLU A 774 -12.37 -3.20 -74.43
CA GLU A 774 -13.70 -3.83 -74.41
C GLU A 774 -13.80 -5.00 -73.42
N GLU A 775 -15.01 -5.23 -72.90
CA GLU A 775 -15.28 -6.01 -71.67
C GLU A 775 -15.28 -7.55 -71.82
N THR A 776 -14.65 -8.10 -72.87
CA THR A 776 -14.67 -9.55 -73.16
C THR A 776 -13.36 -10.27 -72.84
N ASP A 777 -12.39 -9.61 -72.21
CA ASP A 777 -11.09 -10.16 -71.87
C ASP A 777 -10.98 -10.45 -70.36
N GLU A 778 -10.96 -11.74 -70.01
CA GLU A 778 -11.00 -12.25 -68.64
C GLU A 778 -9.78 -11.78 -67.81
N GLU A 779 -8.62 -11.63 -68.45
CA GLU A 779 -7.38 -11.16 -67.84
C GLU A 779 -7.45 -9.65 -67.50
N SER A 780 -8.03 -8.84 -68.39
CA SER A 780 -8.28 -7.42 -68.13
C SER A 780 -9.31 -7.19 -67.01
N MET A 781 -10.27 -8.10 -66.85
CA MET A 781 -11.31 -8.04 -65.81
C MET A 781 -10.76 -8.41 -64.41
N ASP A 782 -9.91 -9.44 -64.34
CA ASP A 782 -9.17 -9.83 -63.13
C ASP A 782 -8.21 -8.72 -62.65
N ILE A 783 -7.52 -8.04 -63.58
CA ILE A 783 -6.65 -6.90 -63.25
C ILE A 783 -7.46 -5.71 -62.72
N ARG A 784 -8.61 -5.35 -63.32
CA ARG A 784 -9.48 -4.29 -62.79
C ARG A 784 -9.92 -4.59 -61.36
N LYS A 785 -10.39 -5.81 -61.10
CA LYS A 785 -10.84 -6.26 -59.78
C LYS A 785 -9.71 -6.21 -58.74
N LYS A 786 -8.52 -6.69 -59.08
CA LYS A 786 -7.32 -6.58 -58.23
C LYS A 786 -6.94 -5.13 -57.92
N CYS A 787 -7.10 -4.20 -58.87
CA CYS A 787 -6.88 -2.77 -58.61
C CYS A 787 -7.96 -2.16 -57.70
N GLU A 788 -9.22 -2.54 -57.84
CA GLU A 788 -10.31 -2.09 -56.96
C GLU A 788 -10.12 -2.60 -55.53
N ASP A 789 -9.85 -3.90 -55.35
CA ASP A 789 -9.52 -4.51 -54.06
C ASP A 789 -8.28 -3.84 -53.43
N CYS A 790 -7.28 -3.50 -54.23
CA CYS A 790 -6.09 -2.78 -53.75
C CYS A 790 -6.43 -1.36 -53.26
N VAL A 791 -7.29 -0.61 -53.96
CA VAL A 791 -7.69 0.75 -53.54
C VAL A 791 -8.52 0.74 -52.26
N VAL A 792 -9.37 -0.27 -52.07
CA VAL A 792 -10.12 -0.48 -50.81
C VAL A 792 -9.15 -0.75 -49.65
N ASN A 793 -8.23 -1.70 -49.80
CA ASN A 793 -7.23 -2.02 -48.78
C ASN A 793 -6.31 -0.81 -48.45
N LEU A 794 -5.93 0.01 -49.44
CA LEU A 794 -5.14 1.23 -49.24
C LEU A 794 -5.91 2.35 -48.52
N ASN A 795 -7.25 2.34 -48.52
CA ASN A 795 -8.06 3.26 -47.72
C ASN A 795 -8.13 2.82 -46.26
N ASP A 796 -8.30 1.53 -45.99
CA ASP A 796 -8.26 0.99 -44.62
C ASP A 796 -6.86 1.12 -43.99
N LEU A 797 -5.80 0.87 -44.76
CA LEU A 797 -4.43 1.08 -44.29
C LEU A 797 -4.16 2.57 -43.96
N GLN A 798 -4.70 3.50 -44.74
CA GLN A 798 -4.63 4.94 -44.42
C GLN A 798 -5.35 5.27 -43.11
N ASN A 799 -6.54 4.69 -42.89
CA ASN A 799 -7.30 4.88 -41.66
C ASN A 799 -6.55 4.31 -40.44
N GLN A 800 -5.94 3.13 -40.56
CA GLN A 800 -5.11 2.52 -39.50
C GLN A 800 -3.90 3.41 -39.14
N ILE A 801 -3.22 4.01 -40.13
CA ILE A 801 -2.13 4.97 -39.89
C ILE A 801 -2.63 6.26 -39.21
N LEU A 802 -3.87 6.69 -39.50
CA LEU A 802 -4.50 7.88 -38.91
C LEU A 802 -5.06 7.68 -37.50
N ILE A 803 -5.46 6.45 -37.14
CA ILE A 803 -5.94 6.08 -35.79
C ILE A 803 -4.85 6.28 -34.72
N VAL A 804 -3.57 6.29 -35.10
CA VAL A 804 -2.46 6.67 -34.21
C VAL A 804 -2.47 8.19 -33.94
N LYS A 805 -3.36 8.63 -33.04
CA LYS A 805 -3.42 9.99 -32.46
C LYS A 805 -3.13 9.97 -30.96
N THR A 806 -2.04 10.65 -30.58
CA THR A 806 -1.67 11.16 -29.23
C THR A 806 -1.64 10.19 -28.03
N PRO A 807 -0.45 9.83 -27.53
CA PRO A 807 -0.30 9.20 -26.21
C PRO A 807 -0.33 10.26 -25.10
N HIS A 808 -1.51 10.61 -24.57
CA HIS A 808 -1.63 11.65 -23.53
C HIS A 808 -2.25 11.22 -22.20
N HIS A 809 -2.67 9.96 -22.03
CA HIS A 809 -3.10 9.45 -20.72
C HIS A 809 -2.60 8.02 -20.45
N ARG A 810 -2.18 7.81 -19.18
CA ARG A 810 -1.69 6.59 -18.52
C ARG A 810 -0.19 6.31 -18.59
N ILE A 811 0.50 6.75 -17.54
CA ILE A 811 1.74 6.14 -17.04
C ILE A 811 1.63 6.13 -15.50
N SER A 812 1.49 4.96 -14.89
CA SER A 812 1.59 4.76 -13.44
C SER A 812 2.88 3.99 -13.13
N PHE A 813 3.71 4.55 -12.28
CA PHE A 813 5.06 4.03 -12.00
C PHE A 813 5.08 2.76 -11.13
N TYR A 814 3.91 2.28 -10.69
CA TYR A 814 3.77 1.01 -9.95
C TYR A 814 2.66 0.10 -10.48
N ASN A 815 2.08 0.41 -11.65
CA ASN A 815 1.21 -0.49 -12.42
C ASN A 815 1.16 0.00 -13.86
N GLN A 816 1.78 -0.77 -14.77
CA GLN A 816 1.66 -0.79 -16.24
C GLN A 816 1.13 0.44 -17.00
N ASP A 817 1.95 0.87 -17.97
CA ASP A 817 1.65 1.49 -19.29
C ASP A 817 2.80 2.49 -19.56
N ILE A 818 3.49 2.54 -20.71
CA ILE A 818 3.23 2.04 -22.06
C ILE A 818 4.55 1.49 -22.66
N SER A 819 4.56 0.36 -23.41
CA SER A 819 5.70 0.00 -24.28
C SER A 819 5.40 0.26 -25.76
N PHE A 820 6.42 0.70 -26.48
CA PHE A 820 6.39 1.13 -27.89
C PHE A 820 5.91 0.08 -28.91
N ASP A 821 5.78 -1.17 -28.47
CA ASP A 821 5.59 -2.32 -29.36
C ASP A 821 4.26 -2.28 -30.13
N ALA A 822 3.22 -1.64 -29.62
CA ALA A 822 1.95 -1.53 -30.37
C ALA A 822 2.08 -0.62 -31.60
N ILE A 823 2.97 0.38 -31.53
CA ILE A 823 3.23 1.30 -32.64
C ILE A 823 4.26 0.67 -33.60
N SER A 824 5.30 0.01 -33.08
CA SER A 824 6.27 -0.70 -33.93
C SER A 824 5.67 -1.94 -34.61
N LEU A 825 4.81 -2.72 -33.95
CA LEU A 825 4.06 -3.82 -34.58
C LEU A 825 3.07 -3.30 -35.62
N GLY A 826 2.35 -2.20 -35.34
CA GLY A 826 1.52 -1.55 -36.36
C GLY A 826 2.34 -1.16 -37.60
N PHE A 827 3.53 -0.58 -37.43
CA PHE A 827 4.43 -0.31 -38.56
C PHE A 827 5.03 -1.57 -39.20
N VAL A 828 5.32 -2.63 -38.45
CA VAL A 828 5.77 -3.90 -39.02
C VAL A 828 4.66 -4.56 -39.83
N GLU A 829 3.41 -4.59 -39.35
CA GLU A 829 2.25 -5.11 -40.10
C GLU A 829 1.94 -4.27 -41.34
N ILE A 830 1.97 -2.93 -41.24
CA ILE A 830 1.86 -2.04 -42.41
C ILE A 830 3.04 -2.25 -43.38
N GLY A 831 4.23 -2.59 -42.88
CA GLY A 831 5.41 -2.85 -43.70
C GLY A 831 5.28 -4.16 -44.46
N ILE A 832 4.86 -5.22 -43.76
CA ILE A 832 4.57 -6.54 -44.33
C ILE A 832 3.41 -6.47 -45.32
N GLU A 833 2.35 -5.69 -45.05
CA GLU A 833 1.26 -5.50 -46.03
C GLU A 833 1.68 -4.63 -47.23
N LEU A 834 2.57 -3.65 -47.07
CA LEU A 834 3.15 -2.94 -48.22
C LEU A 834 4.03 -3.87 -49.08
N GLU A 835 4.92 -4.67 -48.48
CA GLU A 835 5.71 -5.69 -49.19
C GLU A 835 4.80 -6.77 -49.81
N ARG A 836 3.69 -7.13 -49.16
CA ARG A 836 2.69 -8.07 -49.67
C ARG A 836 1.91 -7.48 -50.85
N ILE A 837 1.54 -6.20 -50.83
CA ILE A 837 0.91 -5.52 -51.96
C ILE A 837 1.90 -5.39 -53.14
N GLU A 838 3.15 -4.96 -52.88
CA GLU A 838 4.21 -4.87 -53.91
C GLU A 838 4.53 -6.23 -54.56
N SER A 839 4.53 -7.32 -53.77
CA SER A 839 4.75 -8.69 -54.29
C SER A 839 3.51 -9.26 -54.98
N THR A 840 2.29 -8.96 -54.51
CA THR A 840 1.03 -9.41 -55.14
C THR A 840 0.81 -8.78 -56.52
N ILE A 841 1.28 -7.54 -56.74
CA ILE A 841 1.16 -6.83 -58.02
C ILE A 841 2.04 -7.42 -59.13
N GLN A 842 2.96 -8.36 -58.84
CA GLN A 842 3.94 -8.91 -59.78
C GLN A 842 4.59 -7.82 -60.67
N LEU A 843 5.36 -6.94 -60.05
CA LEU A 843 6.22 -5.97 -60.73
C LEU A 843 7.17 -6.61 -61.78
N SER A 844 7.43 -7.93 -61.71
CA SER A 844 8.17 -8.71 -62.72
C SER A 844 7.38 -9.03 -63.99
N THR A 845 6.05 -9.12 -63.91
CA THR A 845 5.16 -9.46 -65.05
C THR A 845 4.78 -8.20 -65.82
N ILE A 846 4.49 -7.09 -65.13
CA ILE A 846 4.27 -5.79 -65.77
C ILE A 846 5.54 -5.26 -66.45
N LYS A 847 6.73 -5.49 -65.86
CA LYS A 847 8.03 -5.16 -66.50
C LYS A 847 8.32 -5.94 -67.79
N LYS A 848 7.63 -7.06 -68.05
CA LYS A 848 7.74 -7.81 -69.32
C LYS A 848 6.81 -7.28 -70.42
N LEU A 849 5.77 -6.51 -70.08
CA LEU A 849 4.85 -5.90 -71.04
C LEU A 849 5.35 -4.53 -71.58
N ILE A 850 6.45 -4.01 -71.04
CA ILE A 850 7.02 -2.72 -71.43
C ILE A 850 8.51 -2.90 -71.77
N HIS A 851 8.78 -3.30 -73.01
CA HIS A 851 10.09 -3.09 -73.61
C HIS A 851 10.12 -1.69 -74.26
N TYR A 852 11.02 -0.82 -73.80
CA TYR A 852 11.95 -0.14 -74.71
C TYR A 852 13.20 0.36 -73.96
N ASP A 853 14.34 -0.11 -74.45
CA ASP A 853 15.74 0.36 -74.36
C ASP A 853 16.51 0.59 -73.03
N ASN A 854 17.79 0.25 -73.17
CA ASN A 854 18.92 0.12 -72.24
C ASN A 854 19.90 1.33 -72.47
N PRO A 855 21.16 1.42 -71.97
CA PRO A 855 21.94 0.56 -71.04
C PRO A 855 22.85 1.35 -70.04
N ILE A 856 23.85 0.65 -69.44
CA ILE A 856 25.13 1.14 -68.82
C ILE A 856 25.01 1.53 -67.32
N SER A 857 25.85 1.10 -66.35
CA SER A 857 27.01 0.17 -66.31
C SER A 857 27.22 -0.51 -64.92
N ALA A 858 27.92 -1.65 -64.95
CA ALA A 858 29.10 -2.04 -64.15
C ALA A 858 29.81 -0.95 -63.29
N GLU A 859 30.60 -1.25 -62.25
CA GLU A 859 31.08 -2.50 -61.63
C GLU A 859 31.69 -2.21 -60.24
N GLN A 860 31.91 -3.25 -59.42
CA GLN A 860 33.12 -3.56 -58.62
C GLN A 860 32.85 -4.14 -57.22
N LYS A 861 33.39 -5.36 -57.01
CA LYS A 861 33.78 -5.91 -55.71
C LYS A 861 35.13 -5.34 -55.30
N ASN A 862 35.47 -5.41 -54.02
CA ASN A 862 36.75 -6.02 -53.64
C ASN A 862 36.74 -6.57 -52.22
N ASP A 863 37.39 -7.71 -52.05
CA ASP A 863 37.67 -8.38 -50.79
C ASP A 863 38.82 -7.69 -50.03
N SER A 864 38.97 -7.93 -48.72
CA SER A 864 40.11 -8.73 -48.21
C SER A 864 40.26 -8.74 -46.67
N SER A 865 40.72 -9.90 -46.20
CA SER A 865 41.10 -10.25 -44.83
C SER A 865 42.50 -9.78 -44.42
N SER A 866 42.79 -9.67 -43.11
CA SER A 866 43.83 -10.49 -42.43
C SER A 866 44.12 -10.14 -40.95
N LEU A 867 44.16 -11.18 -40.10
CA LEU A 867 45.22 -11.58 -39.13
C LEU A 867 45.85 -10.52 -38.19
N ILE A 868 45.64 -10.58 -36.87
CA ILE A 868 46.36 -11.40 -35.84
C ILE A 868 47.86 -11.06 -35.68
N SER A 869 48.24 -10.65 -34.46
CA SER A 869 49.56 -10.96 -33.88
C SER A 869 49.48 -11.10 -32.36
N ASP A 870 49.95 -12.23 -31.82
CA ASP A 870 50.01 -12.53 -30.39
C ASP A 870 51.22 -11.89 -29.68
N LYS A 871 51.12 -11.74 -28.35
CA LYS A 871 52.04 -12.42 -27.40
C LYS A 871 51.64 -12.25 -25.93
N ASN A 872 51.42 -13.39 -25.27
CA ASN A 872 52.10 -13.89 -24.06
C ASN A 872 52.56 -12.92 -22.95
N LEU A 873 52.63 -13.27 -21.67
CA LEU A 873 52.21 -14.39 -20.81
C LEU A 873 52.99 -14.18 -19.50
N CYS A 874 52.40 -14.29 -18.31
CA CYS A 874 53.06 -14.93 -17.14
C CYS A 874 52.14 -14.99 -15.92
N CYS A 875 52.27 -16.09 -15.18
CA CYS A 875 51.58 -16.33 -13.92
C CYS A 875 52.45 -15.90 -12.72
N SER A 876 51.83 -15.59 -11.59
CA SER A 876 52.39 -15.93 -10.28
C SER A 876 51.27 -16.24 -9.30
N SER A 877 51.56 -17.11 -8.33
CA SER A 877 50.57 -17.77 -7.48
C SER A 877 50.96 -17.69 -6.00
N THR A 878 50.09 -17.10 -5.17
CA THR A 878 49.97 -17.21 -3.70
C THR A 878 48.81 -16.32 -3.27
N SER A 879 48.14 -16.47 -2.12
CA SER A 879 47.92 -17.63 -1.25
C SER A 879 46.61 -17.37 -0.46
N SER A 880 46.05 -18.42 0.13
CA SER A 880 44.79 -18.46 0.89
C SER A 880 44.43 -17.24 1.77
N SER A 881 43.25 -16.68 1.54
CA SER A 881 42.35 -16.20 2.61
C SER A 881 40.90 -16.59 2.29
N GLN A 882 40.14 -17.02 3.29
CA GLN A 882 38.74 -17.42 3.11
C GLN A 882 37.83 -16.18 3.00
N ASN A 883 37.79 -15.58 1.82
CA ASN A 883 36.69 -14.69 1.44
C ASN A 883 35.51 -15.54 0.95
N HIS A 884 34.31 -15.28 1.48
CA HIS A 884 33.07 -15.83 0.93
C HIS A 884 32.92 -15.39 -0.54
N LYS A 885 33.26 -16.29 -1.48
CA LYS A 885 33.08 -16.04 -2.92
C LYS A 885 31.59 -15.86 -3.20
N ARG A 886 31.22 -14.67 -3.69
CA ARG A 886 29.88 -14.43 -4.25
C ARG A 886 29.63 -15.39 -5.41
N ILE A 887 28.50 -16.08 -5.37
CA ILE A 887 27.96 -16.84 -6.50
C ILE A 887 27.82 -15.86 -7.70
N PRO A 888 28.24 -16.24 -8.93
CA PRO A 888 28.10 -15.39 -10.10
C PRO A 888 26.62 -15.20 -10.44
N ARG A 889 26.17 -13.95 -10.62
CA ARG A 889 24.77 -13.63 -10.95
C ARG A 889 24.32 -14.15 -12.32
N THR A 890 25.26 -14.41 -13.22
CA THR A 890 25.01 -14.99 -14.54
C THR A 890 26.11 -15.95 -14.90
N ILE A 891 25.75 -17.08 -15.51
CA ILE A 891 26.66 -18.09 -16.02
C ILE A 891 26.51 -18.14 -17.54
N GLY A 892 27.63 -18.06 -18.25
CA GLY A 892 27.67 -18.20 -19.70
C GLY A 892 27.30 -16.97 -20.51
N LYS A 893 27.43 -17.15 -21.82
CA LYS A 893 27.21 -16.19 -22.91
C LYS A 893 27.14 -16.98 -24.22
N ARG A 894 26.78 -16.33 -25.33
CA ARG A 894 26.74 -16.97 -26.66
C ARG A 894 28.09 -17.58 -27.05
N GLY A 895 28.10 -18.88 -27.36
CA GLY A 895 29.29 -19.56 -27.89
C GLY A 895 29.28 -21.08 -27.70
N THR A 896 30.38 -21.72 -28.08
CA THR A 896 30.53 -23.20 -28.13
C THR A 896 31.53 -23.75 -27.12
N ARG A 897 32.28 -22.89 -26.40
CA ARG A 897 33.19 -23.31 -25.34
C ARG A 897 32.41 -23.94 -24.18
N ASN A 898 33.10 -24.69 -23.30
CA ASN A 898 32.46 -25.43 -22.21
C ASN A 898 31.67 -24.54 -21.22
N THR A 899 32.02 -23.26 -21.10
CA THR A 899 31.37 -22.26 -20.24
C THR A 899 30.44 -21.30 -20.99
N GLU A 900 30.19 -21.55 -22.28
CA GLU A 900 29.32 -20.75 -23.14
C GLU A 900 28.08 -21.58 -23.52
N PHE A 901 27.01 -20.96 -24.03
CA PHE A 901 25.82 -21.69 -24.48
C PHE A 901 25.36 -21.19 -25.86
N ILE A 902 24.56 -21.99 -26.56
CA ILE A 902 23.77 -21.52 -27.72
C ILE A 902 22.28 -21.63 -27.43
N HIS A 903 21.81 -22.65 -26.70
CA HIS A 903 20.40 -22.74 -26.33
C HIS A 903 20.23 -23.53 -25.01
N PRO A 904 20.43 -22.88 -23.85
CA PRO A 904 20.15 -23.49 -22.55
C PRO A 904 18.63 -23.64 -22.40
N SER A 905 18.11 -24.85 -22.62
CA SER A 905 16.67 -25.13 -22.76
C SER A 905 16.03 -25.74 -21.52
N SER A 906 16.80 -26.39 -20.64
CA SER A 906 16.25 -27.05 -19.46
C SER A 906 17.29 -27.24 -18.36
N LEU A 907 16.81 -27.23 -17.12
CA LEU A 907 17.58 -27.25 -15.88
C LEU A 907 17.12 -28.35 -14.94
N ALA A 908 18.06 -29.10 -14.36
CA ALA A 908 17.77 -30.03 -13.26
C ALA A 908 18.83 -29.96 -12.16
N PHE A 909 18.44 -30.23 -10.91
CA PHE A 909 19.35 -30.20 -9.76
C PHE A 909 19.51 -31.58 -9.11
N SER A 910 20.74 -32.06 -9.02
CA SER A 910 21.09 -33.24 -8.22
C SER A 910 21.47 -32.82 -6.81
N ILE A 911 20.54 -33.00 -5.86
CA ILE A 911 20.76 -32.71 -4.44
C ILE A 911 21.94 -33.52 -3.88
N GLN A 912 22.17 -34.73 -4.37
CA GLN A 912 23.23 -35.60 -3.85
C GLN A 912 24.63 -35.21 -4.36
N GLU A 913 24.74 -34.77 -5.61
CA GLU A 913 26.02 -34.37 -6.22
C GLU A 913 26.29 -32.86 -6.07
N GLN A 914 25.28 -32.07 -5.66
CA GLN A 914 25.30 -30.61 -5.66
C GLN A 914 25.59 -30.00 -7.04
N LEU A 915 25.07 -30.67 -8.09
CA LEU A 915 25.25 -30.30 -9.50
C LEU A 915 23.96 -29.78 -10.13
N ILE A 916 24.10 -28.70 -10.89
CA ILE A 916 23.10 -28.16 -11.80
C ILE A 916 23.40 -28.70 -13.19
N TYR A 917 22.44 -29.41 -13.78
CA TYR A 917 22.50 -29.93 -15.14
C TYR A 917 21.79 -28.98 -16.11
N VAL A 918 22.40 -28.76 -17.28
CA VAL A 918 21.96 -27.77 -18.27
C VAL A 918 21.94 -28.40 -19.66
N CYS A 919 20.75 -28.51 -20.26
CA CYS A 919 20.60 -28.90 -21.66
C CYS A 919 20.99 -27.74 -22.58
N ASP A 920 22.16 -27.81 -23.21
CA ASP A 920 22.61 -26.82 -24.20
C ASP A 920 22.29 -27.36 -25.61
N THR A 921 20.99 -27.33 -25.91
CA THR A 921 20.31 -28.03 -27.02
C THR A 921 21.08 -27.91 -28.34
N TYR A 922 21.34 -26.68 -28.82
CA TYR A 922 21.97 -26.45 -30.12
C TYR A 922 23.49 -26.68 -30.15
N ASN A 923 24.14 -26.84 -28.99
CA ASN A 923 25.51 -27.35 -28.89
C ASN A 923 25.58 -28.88 -28.74
N ASN A 924 24.43 -29.57 -28.79
CA ASN A 924 24.34 -31.04 -28.75
C ASN A 924 25.04 -31.66 -27.52
N ARG A 925 24.81 -31.08 -26.34
CA ARG A 925 25.49 -31.48 -25.10
C ARG A 925 24.67 -31.21 -23.84
N LEU A 926 25.04 -31.90 -22.77
CA LEU A 926 24.63 -31.60 -21.40
C LEU A 926 25.84 -31.02 -20.66
N VAL A 927 25.67 -29.90 -19.95
CA VAL A 927 26.73 -29.21 -19.20
C VAL A 927 26.39 -29.24 -17.71
N THR A 928 27.39 -29.45 -16.85
CA THR A 928 27.20 -29.39 -15.38
C THR A 928 27.97 -28.25 -14.74
N TYR A 929 27.35 -27.65 -13.72
CA TYR A 929 27.91 -26.63 -12.85
C TYR A 929 27.72 -27.00 -11.39
N GLY A 930 28.65 -26.60 -10.52
CA GLY A 930 28.43 -26.64 -9.08
C GLY A 930 27.46 -25.54 -8.65
N ILE A 931 26.91 -25.65 -7.44
CA ILE A 931 26.08 -24.60 -6.81
C ILE A 931 26.79 -23.23 -6.66
N ASP A 932 28.12 -23.21 -6.77
CA ASP A 932 28.97 -22.02 -6.78
C ASP A 932 29.07 -21.36 -8.17
N GLY A 933 28.41 -21.93 -9.18
CA GLY A 933 28.44 -21.50 -10.58
C GLY A 933 29.73 -21.86 -11.33
N ILE A 934 30.60 -22.70 -10.75
CA ILE A 934 31.82 -23.17 -11.41
C ILE A 934 31.48 -24.36 -12.31
N PHE A 935 31.94 -24.29 -13.57
CA PHE A 935 31.83 -25.36 -14.56
C PHE A 935 32.52 -26.65 -14.08
N GLN A 936 31.84 -27.79 -14.24
CA GLN A 936 32.32 -29.11 -13.80
C GLN A 936 32.59 -30.05 -14.98
N HIS A 937 31.58 -30.32 -15.83
CA HIS A 937 31.71 -31.32 -16.90
C HIS A 937 30.85 -31.02 -18.14
N VAL A 938 31.20 -31.64 -19.29
CA VAL A 938 30.37 -31.64 -20.51
C VAL A 938 30.19 -33.08 -21.02
N TYR A 939 28.96 -33.57 -21.02
CA TYR A 939 28.60 -34.81 -21.69
C TYR A 939 28.19 -34.52 -23.15
N LYS A 940 28.87 -35.14 -24.12
CA LYS A 940 28.61 -34.99 -25.57
C LYS A 940 28.01 -36.25 -26.23
N SER A 941 27.98 -37.34 -25.50
CA SER A 941 27.46 -38.64 -25.92
C SER A 941 27.00 -39.43 -24.69
N ILE A 942 26.19 -40.45 -24.92
CA ILE A 942 25.56 -41.34 -23.93
C ILE A 942 26.58 -42.28 -23.26
N SER A 943 27.86 -42.09 -23.58
CA SER A 943 28.78 -43.18 -23.91
C SER A 943 30.19 -42.64 -24.23
N GLU A 944 31.34 -43.25 -23.93
CA GLU A 944 31.74 -44.08 -22.78
C GLU A 944 30.65 -44.98 -22.19
N ILE A 945 30.18 -46.03 -22.87
CA ILE A 945 30.77 -46.82 -23.97
C ILE A 945 29.71 -47.04 -25.08
N GLY A 946 30.04 -46.78 -26.36
CA GLY A 946 29.21 -47.17 -27.52
C GLY A 946 28.37 -46.05 -28.18
N GLU A 947 28.71 -45.76 -29.44
CA GLU A 947 28.21 -44.66 -30.29
C GLU A 947 26.71 -44.30 -30.21
N LYS A 948 26.43 -43.13 -29.60
CA LYS A 948 25.55 -42.09 -30.15
C LYS A 948 25.82 -40.75 -29.45
N ARG A 949 26.09 -39.69 -30.20
CA ARG A 949 26.16 -38.32 -29.66
C ARG A 949 24.77 -37.90 -29.20
N PHE A 950 24.68 -36.92 -28.31
CA PHE A 950 23.38 -36.26 -28.11
C PHE A 950 23.02 -35.52 -29.40
N HIS A 951 21.75 -35.61 -29.81
CA HIS A 951 21.27 -34.95 -31.01
C HIS A 951 20.04 -34.10 -30.64
N ASN A 952 20.26 -32.85 -30.25
CA ASN A 952 19.24 -31.95 -29.69
C ASN A 952 18.69 -32.43 -28.32
N PRO A 953 19.53 -32.50 -27.25
CA PRO A 953 19.09 -32.81 -25.89
C PRO A 953 18.29 -31.62 -25.33
N TYR A 954 16.99 -31.78 -25.16
CA TYR A 954 16.05 -30.67 -25.04
C TYR A 954 15.54 -30.41 -23.62
N ALA A 955 15.12 -31.47 -22.92
CA ALA A 955 14.64 -31.39 -21.53
C ALA A 955 15.26 -32.46 -20.63
N ILE A 956 15.44 -32.12 -19.36
CA ILE A 956 16.05 -32.98 -18.35
C ILE A 956 15.29 -32.92 -17.02
N HIS A 957 15.04 -34.08 -16.41
CA HIS A 957 14.40 -34.19 -15.09
C HIS A 957 15.11 -35.23 -14.22
N ILE A 958 15.09 -35.04 -12.91
CA ILE A 958 15.66 -35.97 -11.93
C ILE A 958 14.56 -36.40 -10.95
N ASP A 959 14.33 -37.70 -10.81
CA ASP A 959 13.30 -38.22 -9.89
C ASP A 959 13.81 -38.41 -8.44
N SER A 960 12.90 -38.76 -7.54
CA SER A 960 13.18 -39.03 -6.12
C SER A 960 14.11 -40.23 -5.88
N LYS A 961 14.31 -41.09 -6.89
CA LYS A 961 15.27 -42.20 -6.87
C LYS A 961 16.60 -41.82 -7.51
N HIS A 962 16.79 -40.53 -7.83
CA HIS A 962 17.97 -39.96 -8.46
C HIS A 962 18.28 -40.57 -9.84
N ARG A 963 17.23 -40.96 -10.58
CA ARG A 963 17.36 -41.32 -11.99
C ARG A 963 17.18 -40.06 -12.83
N LEU A 964 18.00 -39.94 -13.86
CA LEU A 964 17.99 -38.80 -14.77
C LEU A 964 17.23 -39.20 -16.04
N TYR A 965 16.24 -38.40 -16.42
CA TYR A 965 15.44 -38.57 -17.63
C TYR A 965 15.84 -37.47 -18.59
N LEU A 966 16.25 -37.84 -19.79
CA LEU A 966 16.64 -36.90 -20.85
C LEU A 966 15.74 -37.08 -22.07
N ILE A 967 15.13 -35.99 -22.53
CA ILE A 967 14.44 -35.95 -23.81
C ILE A 967 15.43 -35.52 -24.88
N ASP A 968 15.72 -36.43 -25.81
CA ASP A 968 16.54 -36.17 -27.00
C ASP A 968 15.61 -36.10 -28.22
N GLN A 969 15.42 -34.90 -28.75
CA GLN A 969 14.38 -34.65 -29.77
C GLN A 969 14.70 -35.25 -31.13
N SER A 970 15.98 -35.40 -31.50
CA SER A 970 16.31 -36.02 -32.81
C SER A 970 16.31 -37.54 -32.75
N GLU A 971 16.72 -38.13 -31.62
CA GLU A 971 16.55 -39.58 -31.38
C GLU A 971 15.12 -39.96 -30.99
N ARG A 972 14.25 -38.95 -30.80
CA ARG A 972 12.80 -39.05 -30.54
C ARG A 972 12.48 -40.10 -29.47
N ARG A 973 13.22 -40.07 -28.36
CA ARG A 973 13.05 -41.00 -27.22
C ARG A 973 13.42 -40.36 -25.89
N ILE A 974 12.70 -40.76 -24.83
CA ILE A 974 13.08 -40.47 -23.45
C ILE A 974 14.11 -41.51 -23.00
N LYS A 975 15.28 -41.04 -22.59
CA LYS A 975 16.43 -41.84 -22.16
C LYS A 975 16.56 -41.76 -20.64
N VAL A 976 16.54 -42.89 -19.94
CA VAL A 976 16.59 -42.95 -18.47
C VAL A 976 17.93 -43.51 -18.01
N PHE A 977 18.63 -42.75 -17.19
CA PHE A 977 19.97 -43.01 -16.71
C PHE A 977 19.99 -43.26 -15.20
N ASN A 978 21.00 -43.99 -14.72
CA ASN A 978 21.35 -44.03 -13.31
C ASN A 978 22.26 -42.83 -12.95
N ARG A 979 22.67 -42.74 -11.68
CA ARG A 979 23.61 -41.72 -11.17
C ARG A 979 24.94 -41.70 -11.94
N ASP A 980 25.45 -42.87 -12.33
CA ASP A 980 26.70 -43.02 -13.09
C ASP A 980 26.57 -42.67 -14.59
N PHE A 981 25.49 -41.99 -15.00
CA PHE A 981 25.16 -41.71 -16.40
C PHE A 981 25.03 -42.95 -17.32
N LYS A 982 24.84 -44.14 -16.74
CA LYS A 982 24.59 -45.36 -17.49
C LYS A 982 23.12 -45.45 -17.88
N LEU A 983 22.85 -45.61 -19.17
CA LEU A 983 21.49 -45.81 -19.69
C LEU A 983 20.89 -47.11 -19.10
N ILE A 984 19.80 -46.98 -18.36
CA ILE A 984 19.03 -48.10 -17.79
C ILE A 984 17.92 -48.52 -18.77
N ARG A 985 17.21 -47.54 -19.35
CA ARG A 985 15.96 -47.78 -20.08
C ARG A 985 15.64 -46.67 -21.07
N LEU A 986 14.81 -47.00 -22.05
CA LEU A 986 14.14 -46.09 -22.97
C LEU A 986 12.63 -46.14 -22.70
N ILE A 987 11.95 -44.99 -22.69
CA ILE A 987 10.50 -44.91 -22.40
C ILE A 987 9.75 -44.32 -23.60
N GLY A 988 8.69 -45.00 -24.02
CA GLY A 988 7.86 -44.64 -25.17
C GLY A 988 8.52 -44.88 -26.53
N GLN A 989 7.76 -44.59 -27.60
CA GLN A 989 8.16 -44.76 -28.98
C GLN A 989 7.64 -43.57 -29.80
N TYR A 990 8.38 -43.16 -30.83
CA TYR A 990 7.90 -42.15 -31.77
C TYR A 990 6.77 -42.66 -32.65
N GLY A 991 5.71 -41.86 -32.81
CA GLY A 991 4.65 -42.11 -33.78
C GLY A 991 3.38 -41.33 -33.46
N ARG A 992 2.24 -41.82 -33.95
CA ARG A 992 0.92 -41.14 -33.87
C ARG A 992 -0.13 -41.90 -33.05
N GLU A 993 0.17 -43.13 -32.62
CA GLU A 993 -0.73 -43.91 -31.75
C GLU A 993 -0.87 -43.25 -30.37
N ILE A 994 -1.91 -43.61 -29.61
CA ILE A 994 -2.23 -42.96 -28.34
C ILE A 994 -1.13 -43.11 -27.26
N SER A 995 -0.35 -44.19 -27.32
CA SER A 995 0.76 -44.52 -26.40
C SER A 995 2.14 -44.03 -26.86
N GLN A 996 2.21 -43.42 -28.05
CA GLN A 996 3.42 -42.89 -28.68
C GLN A 996 3.50 -41.37 -28.52
N TYR A 997 4.64 -40.74 -28.81
CA TYR A 997 4.77 -39.28 -28.84
C TYR A 997 5.36 -38.78 -30.17
N SER A 998 5.06 -37.51 -30.51
CA SER A 998 5.45 -36.88 -31.77
C SER A 998 6.63 -35.91 -31.58
N ALA A 999 6.51 -34.97 -30.65
CA ALA A 999 7.57 -34.06 -30.25
C ALA A 999 7.51 -33.85 -28.74
N PRO A 1000 8.04 -34.80 -27.93
CA PRO A 1000 8.15 -34.62 -26.50
C PRO A 1000 9.05 -33.41 -26.20
N CYS A 1001 8.60 -32.55 -25.29
CA CYS A 1001 9.25 -31.28 -24.99
C CYS A 1001 9.59 -31.09 -23.52
N ASP A 1002 8.86 -31.74 -22.61
CA ASP A 1002 9.16 -31.71 -21.17
C ASP A 1002 8.56 -32.92 -20.44
N LEU A 1003 9.04 -33.22 -19.23
CA LEU A 1003 8.48 -34.27 -18.37
C LEU A 1003 8.71 -34.01 -16.89
N CYS A 1004 7.83 -34.54 -16.04
CA CYS A 1004 8.02 -34.58 -14.59
C CYS A 1004 7.55 -35.93 -14.00
N THR A 1005 7.84 -36.14 -12.71
CA THR A 1005 7.48 -37.37 -11.99
C THR A 1005 6.83 -37.08 -10.64
N ASN A 1006 5.77 -37.81 -10.28
CA ASN A 1006 5.13 -37.68 -8.96
C ASN A 1006 5.75 -38.63 -7.91
N LYS A 1007 5.23 -38.58 -6.67
CA LYS A 1007 5.73 -39.37 -5.53
C LYS A 1007 5.61 -40.89 -5.75
N ASP A 1008 4.63 -41.35 -6.53
CA ASP A 1008 4.46 -42.76 -6.91
C ASP A 1008 5.44 -43.20 -8.02
N ASN A 1009 6.22 -42.28 -8.60
CA ASN A 1009 7.04 -42.49 -9.80
C ASN A 1009 6.22 -42.72 -11.09
N HIS A 1010 4.99 -42.20 -11.16
CA HIS A 1010 4.34 -41.96 -12.45
C HIS A 1010 5.11 -40.88 -13.21
N ILE A 1011 5.24 -41.05 -14.52
CA ILE A 1011 5.99 -40.15 -15.41
C ILE A 1011 4.96 -39.46 -16.32
N PHE A 1012 4.96 -38.13 -16.32
CA PHE A 1012 4.09 -37.30 -17.14
C PHE A 1012 4.92 -36.58 -18.18
N VAL A 1013 4.49 -36.61 -19.44
CA VAL A 1013 5.26 -36.10 -20.58
C VAL A 1013 4.40 -35.13 -21.39
N CYS A 1014 4.89 -33.91 -21.58
CA CYS A 1014 4.34 -32.98 -22.57
C CYS A 1014 4.77 -33.41 -23.97
N ASP A 1015 3.80 -33.73 -24.84
CA ASP A 1015 4.02 -33.93 -26.27
C ASP A 1015 3.46 -32.72 -27.04
N ALA A 1016 4.33 -31.75 -27.29
CA ALA A 1016 4.02 -30.55 -28.05
C ALA A 1016 3.47 -30.88 -29.45
N GLY A 1017 3.98 -31.95 -30.08
CA GLY A 1017 3.68 -32.33 -31.46
C GLY A 1017 2.40 -33.14 -31.65
N SER A 1018 1.85 -33.73 -30.59
CA SER A 1018 0.49 -34.32 -30.58
C SER A 1018 -0.50 -33.51 -29.74
N HIS A 1019 -0.06 -32.38 -29.19
CA HIS A 1019 -0.84 -31.45 -28.37
C HIS A 1019 -1.53 -32.10 -27.16
N ARG A 1020 -0.80 -32.96 -26.44
CA ARG A 1020 -1.35 -33.78 -25.35
C ARG A 1020 -0.34 -34.07 -24.25
N ILE A 1021 -0.84 -34.55 -23.11
CA ILE A 1021 -0.02 -35.11 -22.04
C ILE A 1021 -0.14 -36.64 -22.05
N LEU A 1022 0.98 -37.33 -21.86
CA LEU A 1022 1.03 -38.79 -21.70
C LEU A 1022 1.50 -39.17 -20.30
N LYS A 1023 0.82 -40.14 -19.68
CA LYS A 1023 1.18 -40.72 -18.39
C LYS A 1023 1.68 -42.15 -18.56
N TYR A 1024 2.85 -42.43 -17.99
CA TYR A 1024 3.46 -43.76 -17.92
C TYR A 1024 3.64 -44.16 -16.45
N ASN A 1025 3.70 -45.47 -16.18
CA ASN A 1025 4.16 -45.97 -14.88
C ASN A 1025 5.69 -45.93 -14.77
N GLU A 1026 6.22 -46.25 -13.59
CA GLU A 1026 7.66 -46.30 -13.33
C GLU A 1026 8.42 -47.23 -14.29
N GLN A 1027 7.75 -48.27 -14.83
CA GLN A 1027 8.33 -49.22 -15.77
C GLN A 1027 8.43 -48.67 -17.20
N GLY A 1028 7.80 -47.53 -17.49
CA GLY A 1028 7.69 -46.94 -18.82
C GLY A 1028 6.53 -47.49 -19.66
N GLN A 1029 5.60 -48.21 -19.04
CA GLN A 1029 4.37 -48.69 -19.69
C GLN A 1029 3.35 -47.55 -19.71
N PHE A 1030 2.68 -47.38 -20.84
CA PHE A 1030 1.64 -46.37 -21.02
C PHE A 1030 0.43 -46.66 -20.14
N LEU A 1031 -0.11 -45.63 -19.49
CA LEU A 1031 -1.32 -45.71 -18.66
C LEU A 1031 -2.50 -44.98 -19.29
N LEU A 1032 -2.33 -43.69 -19.61
CA LEU A 1032 -3.37 -42.84 -20.20
C LEU A 1032 -2.74 -41.62 -20.90
N ALA A 1033 -3.52 -40.99 -21.78
CA ALA A 1033 -3.20 -39.69 -22.39
C ALA A 1033 -4.45 -38.83 -22.41
N TRP A 1034 -4.28 -37.52 -22.31
CA TRP A 1034 -5.37 -36.55 -22.41
C TRP A 1034 -4.95 -35.27 -23.13
N GLY A 1035 -5.93 -34.57 -23.68
CA GLY A 1035 -5.76 -33.43 -24.56
C GLY A 1035 -5.73 -33.77 -26.04
N GLY A 1036 -5.57 -32.73 -26.85
CA GLY A 1036 -5.59 -32.74 -28.31
C GLY A 1036 -5.52 -31.30 -28.82
N LEU A 1037 -5.38 -31.10 -30.13
CA LEU A 1037 -5.29 -29.76 -30.72
C LEU A 1037 -6.59 -28.98 -30.52
N GLY A 1038 -6.52 -27.86 -29.80
CA GLY A 1038 -7.67 -26.98 -29.66
C GLY A 1038 -7.44 -25.80 -28.71
N ILE A 1039 -8.54 -25.15 -28.33
CA ILE A 1039 -8.57 -23.94 -27.49
C ILE A 1039 -9.49 -24.10 -26.27
N ASN A 1040 -10.30 -25.16 -26.21
CA ASN A 1040 -11.21 -25.40 -25.10
C ASN A 1040 -10.46 -25.88 -23.85
N ASN A 1041 -11.13 -25.92 -22.71
CA ASN A 1041 -10.55 -26.46 -21.49
C ASN A 1041 -10.21 -27.95 -21.68
N GLY A 1042 -8.99 -28.34 -21.31
CA GLY A 1042 -8.47 -29.69 -21.51
C GLY A 1042 -7.86 -29.96 -22.89
N GLU A 1043 -8.07 -29.09 -23.88
CA GLU A 1043 -7.35 -29.10 -25.17
C GLU A 1043 -6.09 -28.23 -25.08
N PHE A 1044 -5.10 -28.48 -25.93
CA PHE A 1044 -3.85 -27.72 -25.97
C PHE A 1044 -3.47 -27.28 -27.38
N LYS A 1045 -2.54 -26.33 -27.46
CA LYS A 1045 -1.86 -25.93 -28.69
C LYS A 1045 -0.38 -25.78 -28.39
N CYS A 1046 0.35 -26.86 -28.63
CA CYS A 1046 1.76 -27.04 -28.25
C CYS A 1046 1.97 -26.85 -26.73
N PRO A 1047 1.53 -27.80 -25.87
CA PRO A 1047 1.90 -27.79 -24.46
C PRO A 1047 3.44 -27.86 -24.34
N ALA A 1048 4.04 -27.05 -23.47
CA ALA A 1048 5.49 -26.83 -23.46
C ALA A 1048 6.20 -27.37 -22.22
N CYS A 1049 5.67 -27.14 -21.02
CA CYS A 1049 6.23 -27.58 -19.74
C CYS A 1049 5.15 -28.16 -18.83
N ILE A 1050 5.53 -29.06 -17.91
CA ILE A 1050 4.64 -29.67 -16.92
C ILE A 1050 5.31 -29.84 -15.55
N CYS A 1051 4.68 -29.36 -14.49
CA CYS A 1051 5.14 -29.56 -13.11
C CYS A 1051 4.06 -30.15 -12.19
N ILE A 1052 4.50 -30.83 -11.13
CA ILE A 1052 3.64 -31.39 -10.08
C ILE A 1052 3.37 -30.31 -9.02
N LEU A 1053 2.11 -30.17 -8.62
CA LEU A 1053 1.65 -29.33 -7.52
C LEU A 1053 1.25 -30.19 -6.30
N ASN A 1054 0.91 -29.54 -5.19
CA ASN A 1054 0.33 -30.23 -4.04
C ASN A 1054 -0.96 -30.99 -4.40
N ASN A 1055 -1.12 -32.16 -3.77
CA ASN A 1055 -2.16 -33.18 -4.00
C ASN A 1055 -2.13 -33.85 -5.40
N ASP A 1056 -0.94 -34.06 -5.96
CA ASP A 1056 -0.72 -34.70 -7.28
C ASP A 1056 -1.51 -34.04 -8.43
N ARG A 1057 -1.80 -32.75 -8.30
CA ARG A 1057 -2.29 -31.91 -9.39
C ARG A 1057 -1.15 -31.56 -10.33
N LEU A 1058 -1.46 -31.29 -11.59
CA LEU A 1058 -0.50 -31.03 -12.66
C LEU A 1058 -0.73 -29.64 -13.22
N ALA A 1059 0.29 -28.79 -13.29
CA ALA A 1059 0.25 -27.54 -14.06
C ALA A 1059 0.94 -27.75 -15.41
N VAL A 1060 0.29 -27.33 -16.49
CA VAL A 1060 0.78 -27.46 -17.86
C VAL A 1060 0.76 -26.11 -18.56
N SER A 1061 1.88 -25.69 -19.16
CA SER A 1061 1.92 -24.47 -19.98
C SER A 1061 1.45 -24.74 -21.39
N ASP A 1062 0.37 -24.06 -21.80
CA ASP A 1062 -0.29 -24.20 -23.09
C ASP A 1062 0.18 -23.07 -24.02
N TRP A 1063 1.43 -23.19 -24.47
CA TRP A 1063 2.23 -22.12 -25.08
C TRP A 1063 1.53 -21.40 -26.24
N GLY A 1064 0.86 -22.14 -27.13
CA GLY A 1064 0.22 -21.59 -28.33
C GLY A 1064 -1.19 -21.01 -28.11
N ASN A 1065 -1.73 -21.17 -26.89
CA ASN A 1065 -2.98 -20.58 -26.41
C ASN A 1065 -2.75 -19.53 -25.31
N ASP A 1066 -1.48 -19.25 -24.95
CA ASP A 1066 -1.09 -18.22 -24.00
C ASP A 1066 -1.75 -18.35 -22.61
N ARG A 1067 -1.81 -19.58 -22.08
CA ARG A 1067 -2.42 -19.90 -20.76
C ARG A 1067 -1.68 -21.02 -20.04
N ILE A 1068 -1.96 -21.20 -18.75
CA ILE A 1068 -1.61 -22.39 -17.96
C ILE A 1068 -2.89 -23.16 -17.64
N GLN A 1069 -2.86 -24.49 -17.73
CA GLN A 1069 -3.98 -25.36 -17.39
C GLN A 1069 -3.61 -26.30 -16.25
N ILE A 1070 -4.54 -26.48 -15.30
CA ILE A 1070 -4.35 -27.32 -14.12
C ILE A 1070 -5.24 -28.57 -14.23
N PHE A 1071 -4.67 -29.74 -13.97
CA PHE A 1071 -5.32 -31.04 -14.06
C PHE A 1071 -5.17 -31.83 -12.76
N ASN A 1072 -6.00 -32.86 -12.57
CA ASN A 1072 -5.71 -33.91 -11.59
C ASN A 1072 -4.83 -35.04 -12.19
N ASN A 1073 -4.47 -36.01 -11.34
CA ASN A 1073 -3.62 -37.16 -11.68
C ASN A 1073 -4.26 -38.13 -12.71
N GLN A 1074 -5.54 -37.92 -13.07
CA GLN A 1074 -6.32 -38.70 -14.02
C GLN A 1074 -6.44 -37.98 -15.39
N GLY A 1075 -5.99 -36.73 -15.50
CA GLY A 1075 -6.08 -35.92 -16.72
C GLY A 1075 -7.37 -35.12 -16.85
N GLU A 1076 -8.18 -35.03 -15.80
CA GLU A 1076 -9.38 -34.18 -15.79
C GLU A 1076 -8.97 -32.73 -15.56
N HIS A 1077 -9.50 -31.82 -16.38
CA HIS A 1077 -9.28 -30.38 -16.26
C HIS A 1077 -9.95 -29.84 -15.00
N LEU A 1078 -9.20 -29.06 -14.22
CA LEU A 1078 -9.67 -28.43 -12.98
C LEU A 1078 -9.93 -26.93 -13.18
N LEU A 1079 -8.95 -26.22 -13.75
CA LEU A 1079 -9.05 -24.80 -14.08
C LEU A 1079 -7.99 -24.37 -15.10
N SER A 1080 -8.21 -23.23 -15.73
CA SER A 1080 -7.24 -22.55 -16.59
C SER A 1080 -6.95 -21.16 -16.02
N ILE A 1081 -5.69 -20.73 -16.04
CA ILE A 1081 -5.30 -19.35 -15.72
C ILE A 1081 -4.65 -18.68 -16.94
N GLY A 1082 -5.04 -17.43 -17.13
CA GLY A 1082 -4.51 -16.54 -18.15
C GLY A 1082 -5.01 -16.74 -19.57
N GLN A 1083 -4.57 -15.80 -20.39
CA GLN A 1083 -4.94 -15.57 -21.78
C GLN A 1083 -3.83 -14.75 -22.43
N ARG A 1084 -3.84 -14.64 -23.77
CA ARG A 1084 -2.90 -13.80 -24.50
C ARG A 1084 -2.89 -12.35 -24.04
N GLY A 1085 -1.72 -11.83 -23.72
CA GLY A 1085 -1.48 -10.41 -23.45
C GLY A 1085 -0.25 -10.12 -22.60
N LYS A 1086 -0.16 -8.89 -22.10
CA LYS A 1086 0.96 -8.37 -21.30
C LYS A 1086 0.58 -8.00 -19.86
N LEU A 1087 -0.71 -8.00 -19.52
CA LEU A 1087 -1.15 -7.68 -18.16
C LEU A 1087 -0.72 -8.76 -17.15
N LEU A 1088 -0.75 -8.47 -15.85
CA LEU A 1088 -0.55 -9.49 -14.84
C LEU A 1088 -1.63 -10.58 -14.96
N GLY A 1089 -1.23 -11.84 -14.92
CA GLY A 1089 -2.10 -13.00 -15.18
C GLY A 1089 -2.39 -13.28 -16.65
N GLN A 1090 -1.97 -12.42 -17.58
CA GLN A 1090 -1.93 -12.73 -19.01
C GLN A 1090 -0.55 -13.26 -19.39
N PHE A 1091 -0.48 -14.13 -20.40
CA PHE A 1091 0.79 -14.66 -20.89
C PHE A 1091 1.01 -14.31 -22.37
N SER A 1092 2.24 -14.45 -22.81
CA SER A 1092 2.66 -14.47 -24.20
C SER A 1092 3.70 -15.56 -24.29
N ARG A 1093 3.34 -16.71 -24.86
CA ARG A 1093 4.22 -17.89 -24.96
C ARG A 1093 4.76 -18.40 -23.61
N PRO A 1094 3.90 -18.79 -22.66
CA PRO A 1094 4.36 -19.38 -21.42
C PRO A 1094 5.14 -20.69 -21.70
N LEU A 1095 6.31 -20.84 -21.08
CA LEU A 1095 7.20 -22.00 -21.19
C LEU A 1095 7.38 -22.65 -19.81
N GLY A 1096 8.57 -22.57 -19.21
CA GLY A 1096 8.95 -23.26 -17.98
C GLY A 1096 8.06 -22.96 -16.78
N LEU A 1097 7.88 -23.99 -15.95
CA LEU A 1097 7.07 -23.98 -14.73
C LEU A 1097 7.86 -24.58 -13.58
N ALA A 1098 7.88 -23.90 -12.43
CA ALA A 1098 8.37 -24.48 -11.18
C ALA A 1098 7.38 -24.23 -10.06
N TYR A 1099 7.24 -25.21 -9.17
CA TYR A 1099 6.37 -25.13 -8.01
C TYR A 1099 7.18 -25.27 -6.72
N ASP A 1100 6.94 -24.36 -5.78
CA ASP A 1100 7.44 -24.47 -4.40
C ASP A 1100 6.36 -25.14 -3.55
N ASP A 1101 6.64 -26.37 -3.10
CA ASP A 1101 5.72 -27.18 -2.29
C ASP A 1101 5.61 -26.70 -0.83
N ILE A 1102 6.53 -25.85 -0.37
CA ILE A 1102 6.55 -25.28 0.99
C ILE A 1102 5.72 -23.98 1.04
N THR A 1103 5.88 -23.08 0.06
CA THR A 1103 5.11 -21.82 0.01
C THR A 1103 3.83 -21.91 -0.82
N GLU A 1104 3.59 -23.07 -1.45
CA GLU A 1104 2.49 -23.35 -2.38
C GLU A 1104 2.41 -22.40 -3.58
N ARG A 1105 3.57 -21.99 -4.11
CA ARG A 1105 3.67 -20.98 -5.20
C ARG A 1105 4.05 -21.59 -6.54
N LEU A 1106 3.33 -21.21 -7.59
CA LEU A 1106 3.66 -21.57 -8.98
C LEU A 1106 4.38 -20.40 -9.66
N PHE A 1107 5.57 -20.68 -10.19
CA PHE A 1107 6.38 -19.76 -10.98
C PHE A 1107 6.24 -20.10 -12.47
N VAL A 1108 6.04 -19.10 -13.31
CA VAL A 1108 5.79 -19.26 -14.75
C VAL A 1108 6.71 -18.37 -15.58
N CYS A 1109 7.56 -18.98 -16.41
CA CYS A 1109 8.35 -18.30 -17.42
C CYS A 1109 7.45 -17.84 -18.58
N ASP A 1110 7.25 -16.53 -18.68
CA ASP A 1110 6.43 -15.87 -19.70
C ASP A 1110 7.35 -15.32 -20.80
N GLU A 1111 7.77 -16.23 -21.70
CA GLU A 1111 8.90 -16.05 -22.63
C GLU A 1111 8.73 -14.84 -23.54
N GLY A 1112 7.54 -14.70 -24.14
CA GLY A 1112 7.23 -13.64 -25.08
C GLY A 1112 7.16 -12.25 -24.43
N ASN A 1113 6.94 -12.21 -23.12
CA ASN A 1113 6.93 -10.99 -22.30
C ASN A 1113 8.24 -10.78 -21.52
N ASN A 1114 9.24 -11.64 -21.69
CA ASN A 1114 10.54 -11.57 -21.00
C ASN A 1114 10.42 -11.41 -19.47
N ARG A 1115 9.54 -12.20 -18.82
CA ARG A 1115 9.32 -12.13 -17.36
C ARG A 1115 9.06 -13.50 -16.76
N VAL A 1116 9.11 -13.58 -15.42
CA VAL A 1116 8.61 -14.73 -14.65
C VAL A 1116 7.55 -14.23 -13.68
N MET A 1117 6.34 -14.81 -13.73
CA MET A 1117 5.22 -14.51 -12.83
C MET A 1117 5.15 -15.50 -11.68
N ILE A 1118 4.67 -15.06 -10.52
CA ILE A 1118 4.42 -15.90 -9.34
C ILE A 1118 2.91 -15.89 -9.02
N PHE A 1119 2.35 -17.07 -8.81
CA PHE A 1119 0.96 -17.32 -8.45
C PHE A 1119 0.86 -18.01 -7.09
N ASN A 1120 -0.16 -17.67 -6.31
CA ASN A 1120 -0.51 -18.29 -5.02
C ASN A 1120 -1.12 -19.70 -5.20
N HIS A 1121 -1.40 -20.37 -4.07
CA HIS A 1121 -2.09 -21.67 -4.01
C HIS A 1121 -3.50 -21.68 -4.65
N ASP A 1122 -4.19 -20.53 -4.65
CA ASP A 1122 -5.49 -20.27 -5.29
C ASP A 1122 -5.35 -19.81 -6.76
N PHE A 1123 -4.11 -19.74 -7.26
CA PHE A 1123 -3.70 -19.18 -8.54
C PHE A 1123 -4.05 -17.71 -8.75
N SER A 1124 -4.26 -16.93 -7.67
CA SER A 1124 -4.19 -15.47 -7.74
C SER A 1124 -2.76 -15.01 -8.01
N ILE A 1125 -2.59 -13.90 -8.74
CA ILE A 1125 -1.26 -13.37 -9.09
C ILE A 1125 -0.67 -12.62 -7.89
N ILE A 1126 0.57 -12.97 -7.53
CA ILE A 1126 1.30 -12.29 -6.44
C ILE A 1126 2.09 -11.11 -7.01
N GLU A 1127 3.09 -11.41 -7.83
CA GLU A 1127 4.17 -10.50 -8.21
C GLU A 1127 4.98 -11.04 -9.40
N LEU A 1128 5.94 -10.25 -9.87
CA LEU A 1128 6.95 -10.66 -10.86
C LEU A 1128 8.29 -10.91 -10.16
N VAL A 1129 9.01 -11.95 -10.58
CA VAL A 1129 10.39 -12.18 -10.15
C VAL A 1129 11.27 -10.99 -10.58
N GLN A 1130 11.97 -10.40 -9.62
CA GLN A 1130 12.76 -9.19 -9.84
C GLN A 1130 14.17 -9.53 -10.37
N SER A 1131 14.41 -9.31 -11.66
CA SER A 1131 15.75 -9.41 -12.26
C SER A 1131 16.44 -8.05 -12.35
N LYS A 1132 17.66 -7.94 -11.77
CA LYS A 1132 18.49 -6.71 -11.83
C LYS A 1132 19.04 -6.37 -13.22
N ILE A 1133 18.90 -7.27 -14.20
CA ILE A 1133 19.43 -7.16 -15.56
C ILE A 1133 18.35 -7.46 -16.63
N GLY A 1134 17.08 -7.49 -16.22
CA GLY A 1134 15.96 -8.01 -17.02
C GLY A 1134 16.07 -9.51 -17.31
N PHE A 1135 15.04 -10.09 -17.90
CA PHE A 1135 15.15 -11.40 -18.54
C PHE A 1135 15.17 -11.26 -20.06
N GLN A 1136 15.72 -12.25 -20.77
CA GLN A 1136 15.73 -12.30 -22.23
C GLN A 1136 15.39 -13.72 -22.72
N GLY A 1137 14.11 -13.93 -23.01
CA GLY A 1137 13.54 -15.24 -23.30
C GLY A 1137 13.77 -16.24 -22.15
N PRO A 1138 13.24 -15.97 -20.94
CA PRO A 1138 13.25 -16.95 -19.84
C PRO A 1138 12.53 -18.21 -20.33
N TYR A 1139 13.21 -19.35 -20.27
CA TYR A 1139 12.81 -20.57 -20.96
C TYR A 1139 12.41 -21.66 -19.97
N ASP A 1140 13.29 -21.94 -19.01
CA ASP A 1140 13.08 -22.89 -17.91
C ASP A 1140 13.52 -22.29 -16.58
N ILE A 1141 12.99 -22.80 -15.46
CA ILE A 1141 13.21 -22.29 -14.11
C ILE A 1141 13.39 -23.43 -13.10
N LEU A 1142 14.44 -23.30 -12.27
CA LEU A 1142 14.83 -24.25 -11.25
C LEU A 1142 14.89 -23.53 -9.88
N LEU A 1143 14.13 -24.04 -8.91
CA LEU A 1143 14.12 -23.53 -7.53
C LEU A 1143 15.10 -24.30 -6.66
N LEU A 1144 15.93 -23.60 -5.88
CA LEU A 1144 16.85 -24.19 -4.91
C LEU A 1144 16.37 -23.92 -3.48
N LYS A 1145 16.57 -24.89 -2.58
CA LYS A 1145 16.08 -24.87 -1.18
C LYS A 1145 16.70 -23.78 -0.26
N ASN A 1146 17.48 -22.87 -0.81
CA ASN A 1146 18.18 -21.79 -0.11
C ASN A 1146 17.76 -20.39 -0.60
N ASN A 1147 16.52 -20.25 -1.07
CA ASN A 1147 15.92 -19.03 -1.63
C ASN A 1147 16.61 -18.48 -2.89
N HIS A 1148 17.45 -19.27 -3.58
CA HIS A 1148 17.93 -18.93 -4.92
C HIS A 1148 17.07 -19.60 -5.99
N MET A 1149 16.92 -18.94 -7.13
CA MET A 1149 16.36 -19.55 -8.33
C MET A 1149 17.30 -19.37 -9.52
N ILE A 1150 17.33 -20.37 -10.39
CA ILE A 1150 18.12 -20.37 -11.62
C ILE A 1150 17.16 -20.38 -12.80
N ILE A 1151 17.30 -19.41 -13.70
CA ILE A 1151 16.47 -19.26 -14.88
C ILE A 1151 17.36 -19.39 -16.11
N SER A 1152 16.98 -20.25 -17.05
CA SER A 1152 17.66 -20.37 -18.34
C SER A 1152 17.13 -19.30 -19.29
N GLU A 1153 18.04 -18.59 -19.97
CA GLU A 1153 17.70 -17.48 -20.84
C GLU A 1153 18.24 -17.75 -22.24
N HIS A 1154 17.39 -18.31 -23.09
CA HIS A 1154 17.84 -18.81 -24.38
C HIS A 1154 18.22 -17.70 -25.38
N ARG A 1155 17.63 -16.50 -25.27
CA ARG A 1155 17.97 -15.35 -26.12
C ARG A 1155 19.24 -14.63 -25.65
N ALA A 1156 19.49 -14.59 -24.34
CA ALA A 1156 20.76 -14.11 -23.78
C ALA A 1156 21.89 -15.16 -23.79
N HIS A 1157 21.57 -16.41 -24.12
CA HIS A 1157 22.49 -17.55 -24.14
C HIS A 1157 23.24 -17.74 -22.79
N ARG A 1158 22.52 -17.59 -21.68
CA ARG A 1158 23.07 -17.64 -20.32
C ARG A 1158 22.09 -18.29 -19.35
N LEU A 1159 22.57 -18.58 -18.14
CA LEU A 1159 21.75 -18.81 -16.97
C LEU A 1159 21.82 -17.58 -16.08
N GLN A 1160 20.71 -17.17 -15.49
CA GLN A 1160 20.67 -16.15 -14.46
C GLN A 1160 20.37 -16.79 -13.10
N ILE A 1161 21.14 -16.40 -12.09
CA ILE A 1161 20.91 -16.76 -10.70
C ILE A 1161 20.37 -15.52 -9.97
N ILE A 1162 19.24 -15.70 -9.29
CA ILE A 1162 18.52 -14.67 -8.53
C ILE A 1162 18.55 -15.05 -7.04
#